data_AF-A0A9P9E371-F1
#
_entry.id   AF-A0A9P9E371-F1
#
_cell.length_a   1.000
_cell.length_b   1.000
_cell.length_c   1.000
_cell.angle_alpha   90.00
_cell.angle_beta   90.00
_cell.angle_gamma   90.00
#
_symmetry.space_group_name_H-M   'P 1'
#
loop_
_entity.id
_entity.type
_entity.pdbx_description
1 polymer ?
#
loop_
_entity_poly.entity_id
_entity_poly.type
_entity_poly.pdbx_seq_one_letter_code
_entity_poly.pdbx_strand_id
1 'polypeptide(L)'
;MTLKRQGGRTGSTPAPKDGWSRADADIPIPSVEDRVSSPAASDDTPTTTSNPSRLRTPSVSVTPPVLPSNSRAASSQSGSVGKAQSESLGLDSALNRMRLSSPGGVGNLSDVVDAIDAVARGSDSRSVSLAPDDQTDGSKSTTPQRARRRRSSSRIAVSPHDVKDEELPKDAFHSPSFQKAFMDAKDLMSTMGTVLGSSSLHSDPDSTMQQLYKQAGDLACFNYPSTRTVGFVGDSGVGKSSLLNSLLDFQGLARTSNSGEACTCVVTEYHYHEKNGFDIEIQLFSLKEIEDQLLNLLQSYRHFHLHKDEMDPGEREEMKAVAERARDTFRSLFRDRMSDENFLLKNEESSVLQSLNSWAADARPSEIASRECGLSLETCSSRLMQLSSEPASKANPAKWPFIRKIRIFLNAHILSKGLVLVDLPGLRDLNSARRAVTERFLLECDEIFVVCNIGRAATDAGVEAVFELARQAQLSNVGIICTRSDDIQADEAKKDWKGQKSKDIQKLMDAVFVDKRDVDDITSELADYESEEDPSEDERDYKLRLHQRERMAKSEADETPRIRDYLIRTRNSTIDQKLRDQYREKVSNGDLRVFCVSNKNYWENRTEPRDAALPHLQLSGILEVRKYCISIVANSQRRLATRYMRDEIPALFAQVELWVQSGAGTADAERKEVVRRTLDELESRLKRDLKSNSSVVNNVAKSIKQDFLEQVYEKRCIYEWSESAMEAGYEWSGWHHASYSAFCRQYGNYRTGAAGKHNWNEEAIDGMVRDLKRPWIDFRGSVSTREADVEKHIEELTDWSIEHLISGLSDVSEISEPLIDALVSQQALLLGKIEEAYEQLGSSLKTLGTYALSGIETSLMGEYMDKPYRACNRESGAGSDSRRKAIINGALANDDLFSDLMRDFNKGLRLVANETQEKITMFVGSYLASVHGMLQIILSENVALESEQDPAFRSRVGEAVKAKKTRIREIITEVSD
;
A
#
# COMPACT_ATOMS: atom_id res chain seq x y z
N MET A 1 57.95 -32.59 -2.38
CA MET A 1 58.32 -32.99 -3.76
C MET A 1 57.39 -32.25 -4.73
N THR A 2 57.76 -31.69 -5.87
CA THR A 2 59.03 -31.04 -6.30
C THR A 2 58.84 -30.39 -7.69
N LEU A 3 59.13 -29.08 -7.83
CA LEU A 3 59.57 -28.41 -9.09
C LEU A 3 58.52 -28.28 -10.24
N LYS A 4 58.59 -27.34 -11.21
CA LYS A 4 59.50 -26.21 -11.61
C LYS A 4 58.62 -25.14 -12.35
N ARG A 5 58.81 -23.81 -12.22
CA ARG A 5 59.67 -22.88 -13.02
C ARG A 5 59.39 -22.87 -14.56
N GLN A 6 59.51 -21.76 -15.34
CA GLN A 6 60.00 -20.38 -15.10
C GLN A 6 59.64 -19.40 -16.27
N GLY A 7 59.43 -18.09 -15.96
CA GLY A 7 59.71 -16.90 -16.82
C GLY A 7 58.87 -16.67 -18.11
N GLY A 8 58.76 -15.45 -18.69
CA GLY A 8 59.00 -14.09 -18.18
C GLY A 8 60.07 -13.23 -18.91
N ARG A 9 59.65 -12.28 -19.78
CA ARG A 9 60.35 -11.06 -20.33
C ARG A 9 59.62 -10.51 -21.59
N THR A 10 59.71 -9.27 -22.10
CA THR A 10 59.92 -7.86 -21.60
C THR A 10 59.77 -6.86 -22.77
N GLY A 11 59.25 -5.64 -22.52
CA GLY A 11 59.42 -4.44 -23.39
C GLY A 11 58.45 -4.29 -24.59
N SER A 12 58.26 -3.12 -25.21
CA SER A 12 58.76 -1.75 -24.94
C SER A 12 57.86 -0.67 -25.60
N THR A 13 57.89 0.57 -25.07
CA THR A 13 57.40 1.83 -25.69
C THR A 13 58.25 2.24 -26.93
N PRO A 14 57.83 3.15 -27.86
CA PRO A 14 57.36 4.52 -27.57
C PRO A 14 56.29 5.16 -28.51
N ALA A 15 55.92 6.41 -28.22
CA ALA A 15 55.24 7.37 -29.14
C ALA A 15 56.21 8.48 -29.58
N PRO A 16 55.94 9.24 -30.67
CA PRO A 16 55.95 10.72 -30.54
C PRO A 16 55.15 11.59 -31.59
N LYS A 17 54.70 12.80 -31.16
CA LYS A 17 54.74 14.12 -31.87
C LYS A 17 53.87 14.37 -33.14
N ASP A 18 53.56 15.61 -33.62
CA ASP A 18 53.61 17.02 -33.12
C ASP A 18 52.74 17.98 -34.02
N GLY A 19 52.43 19.21 -33.56
CA GLY A 19 51.97 20.39 -34.36
C GLY A 19 50.46 20.75 -34.30
N TRP A 20 49.94 21.96 -33.97
CA TRP A 20 50.22 23.40 -34.29
C TRP A 20 49.59 23.86 -35.64
N SER A 21 48.95 25.04 -35.82
CA SER A 21 48.57 26.18 -34.93
C SER A 21 47.61 27.22 -35.59
N ARG A 22 46.86 28.01 -34.78
CA ARG A 22 46.32 29.41 -34.97
C ARG A 22 46.08 30.05 -36.37
N ALA A 23 44.94 30.75 -36.53
CA ALA A 23 44.83 32.19 -36.90
C ALA A 23 43.36 32.71 -36.89
N ASP A 24 43.15 34.04 -36.98
CA ASP A 24 41.89 34.76 -36.71
C ASP A 24 41.19 35.42 -37.95
N ALA A 25 39.99 35.96 -37.71
CA ALA A 25 39.25 37.03 -38.43
C ALA A 25 38.52 36.73 -39.77
N ASP A 26 37.23 37.08 -39.86
CA ASP A 26 36.80 38.41 -40.35
C ASP A 26 35.29 38.73 -40.09
N ILE A 27 34.84 39.97 -40.34
CA ILE A 27 33.49 40.50 -39.98
C ILE A 27 32.66 40.85 -41.24
N PRO A 28 31.31 40.70 -41.22
CA PRO A 28 30.47 41.85 -41.62
C PRO A 28 29.18 42.05 -40.79
N ILE A 29 28.76 43.32 -40.66
CA ILE A 29 27.45 43.78 -40.12
C ILE A 29 26.52 44.13 -41.30
N PRO A 30 25.18 44.24 -41.13
CA PRO A 30 24.59 45.52 -40.71
C PRO A 30 23.27 45.48 -39.87
N SER A 31 23.04 46.58 -39.14
CA SER A 31 21.78 47.25 -38.74
C SER A 31 20.52 46.43 -38.33
N VAL A 32 19.94 46.58 -37.13
CA VAL A 32 19.31 47.78 -36.47
C VAL A 32 17.89 48.09 -36.97
N GLU A 33 16.88 47.98 -36.07
CA GLU A 33 15.93 49.08 -35.77
C GLU A 33 15.27 48.89 -34.38
N ASP A 34 14.96 49.99 -33.69
CA ASP A 34 14.47 50.04 -32.30
C ASP A 34 12.95 50.23 -32.17
N ARG A 35 12.38 49.81 -31.02
CA ARG A 35 11.47 50.57 -30.09
C ARG A 35 10.89 49.61 -29.03
N VAL A 36 11.02 49.79 -27.72
CA VAL A 36 10.76 50.96 -26.82
C VAL A 36 9.26 51.24 -26.60
N SER A 37 8.68 50.68 -25.52
CA SER A 37 7.87 51.38 -24.50
C SER A 37 7.08 50.43 -23.56
N SER A 38 7.27 50.60 -22.25
CA SER A 38 6.31 50.27 -21.17
C SER A 38 5.41 51.51 -20.91
N PRO A 39 4.61 51.69 -19.82
CA PRO A 39 4.26 50.81 -18.67
C PRO A 39 2.75 50.87 -18.26
N ALA A 40 2.46 50.51 -17.00
CA ALA A 40 1.25 50.74 -16.17
C ALA A 40 -0.03 49.92 -16.54
N ALA A 41 -0.80 49.29 -15.63
CA ALA A 41 -0.92 49.22 -14.16
C ALA A 41 -1.97 50.14 -13.47
N SER A 42 -3.08 49.50 -13.06
CA SER A 42 -3.99 49.79 -11.93
C SER A 42 -4.92 48.56 -11.81
N ASP A 43 -4.90 47.80 -10.73
CA ASP A 43 -5.72 48.00 -9.51
C ASP A 43 -7.23 48.18 -9.80
N ASP A 44 -8.02 47.17 -9.40
CA ASP A 44 -9.10 47.36 -8.40
C ASP A 44 -9.69 46.01 -7.92
N THR A 45 -9.90 45.88 -6.61
CA THR A 45 -10.60 44.73 -5.97
C THR A 45 -12.10 44.99 -5.85
N PRO A 46 -12.98 43.97 -5.92
CA PRO A 46 -13.77 43.67 -4.71
C PRO A 46 -14.25 42.21 -4.48
N THR A 47 -14.00 41.73 -3.26
CA THR A 47 -14.96 41.14 -2.29
C THR A 47 -16.19 40.27 -2.70
N THR A 48 -16.12 39.00 -2.28
CA THR A 48 -17.16 38.18 -1.57
C THR A 48 -18.45 37.63 -2.21
N THR A 49 -18.69 36.34 -1.91
CA THR A 49 -20.00 35.61 -1.71
C THR A 49 -20.96 35.39 -2.89
N SER A 50 -21.71 34.28 -3.00
CA SER A 50 -21.67 32.97 -2.30
C SER A 50 -22.56 31.93 -3.02
N ASN A 51 -22.19 30.63 -3.01
CA ASN A 51 -23.06 29.46 -2.72
C ASN A 51 -22.36 28.11 -2.99
N PRO A 52 -22.79 26.99 -2.37
CA PRO A 52 -22.00 25.76 -2.29
C PRO A 52 -22.16 24.82 -3.50
N SER A 53 -21.32 24.99 -4.52
CA SER A 53 -20.90 23.84 -5.33
C SER A 53 -20.11 22.85 -4.46
N ARG A 54 -20.25 21.54 -4.66
CA ARG A 54 -19.39 20.54 -3.99
C ARG A 54 -17.94 20.72 -4.49
N LEU A 55 -17.14 21.44 -3.71
CA LEU A 55 -15.72 21.63 -3.98
C LEU A 55 -15.03 20.26 -4.06
N ARG A 56 -14.19 20.06 -5.09
CA ARG A 56 -13.28 18.92 -5.15
C ARG A 56 -12.30 19.03 -3.98
N THR A 57 -12.26 18.03 -3.11
CA THR A 57 -11.05 17.79 -2.32
C THR A 57 -9.97 17.29 -3.30
N PRO A 58 -8.85 18.00 -3.48
CA PRO A 58 -7.84 17.61 -4.46
C PRO A 58 -7.05 16.39 -3.97
N SER A 59 -7.47 15.20 -4.40
CA SER A 59 -6.81 13.93 -4.08
C SER A 59 -5.40 13.88 -4.68
N VAL A 60 -4.37 14.17 -3.88
CA VAL A 60 -2.98 14.24 -4.37
C VAL A 60 -2.58 12.94 -5.09
N SER A 61 -2.24 13.10 -6.37
CA SER A 61 -1.56 12.17 -7.27
C SER A 61 -1.08 13.00 -8.48
N VAL A 62 -0.17 13.95 -8.21
CA VAL A 62 0.26 14.99 -9.17
C VAL A 62 1.49 14.52 -9.92
N THR A 63 1.35 14.27 -11.22
CA THR A 63 2.47 14.00 -12.13
C THR A 63 3.40 15.22 -12.20
N PRO A 64 4.73 15.07 -12.09
CA PRO A 64 5.65 16.20 -12.22
C PRO A 64 5.63 16.81 -13.65
N PRO A 65 5.87 18.12 -13.80
CA PRO A 65 5.93 18.77 -15.10
C PRO A 65 7.16 18.30 -15.89
N VAL A 66 6.95 17.97 -17.17
CA VAL A 66 8.02 17.52 -18.07
C VAL A 66 8.88 18.71 -18.50
N LEU A 67 10.17 18.71 -18.10
CA LEU A 67 11.17 19.64 -18.65
C LEU A 67 11.35 19.40 -20.16
N PRO A 68 11.43 20.46 -20.98
CA PRO A 68 11.35 20.33 -22.45
C PRO A 68 12.62 19.73 -23.07
N SER A 69 12.60 18.42 -23.31
CA SER A 69 13.66 17.71 -24.05
C SER A 69 13.58 17.98 -25.56
N ASN A 70 14.45 18.84 -26.06
CA ASN A 70 14.57 19.16 -27.50
C ASN A 70 14.92 17.92 -28.34
N SER A 71 13.92 17.35 -29.02
CA SER A 71 14.09 16.23 -29.97
C SER A 71 13.17 16.38 -31.19
N ARG A 72 13.53 17.31 -32.09
CA ARG A 72 12.77 17.60 -33.30
C ARG A 72 13.15 16.63 -34.42
N ALA A 73 12.42 15.53 -34.54
CA ALA A 73 12.63 14.55 -35.63
C ALA A 73 12.28 15.15 -37.00
N ALA A 74 13.20 15.04 -37.96
CA ALA A 74 12.99 15.32 -39.37
C ALA A 74 13.65 14.21 -40.20
N SER A 75 13.00 13.80 -41.29
CA SER A 75 13.40 12.64 -42.09
C SER A 75 14.29 13.01 -43.28
N SER A 76 15.15 12.08 -43.74
CA SER A 76 14.94 11.43 -45.06
C SER A 76 16.11 10.55 -45.57
N GLN A 77 15.73 9.52 -46.33
CA GLN A 77 16.39 8.95 -47.53
C GLN A 77 17.76 8.23 -47.48
N SER A 78 17.67 6.91 -47.69
CA SER A 78 18.13 6.19 -48.91
C SER A 78 19.31 5.19 -48.83
N GLY A 79 19.20 4.13 -49.65
CA GLY A 79 20.28 3.18 -49.97
C GLY A 79 20.25 1.84 -49.19
N SER A 80 20.48 0.66 -49.77
CA SER A 80 19.99 -0.04 -50.99
C SER A 80 20.56 -1.48 -50.96
N VAL A 81 20.02 -2.41 -51.77
CA VAL A 81 20.51 -3.79 -52.04
C VAL A 81 20.39 -4.80 -50.87
N GLY A 82 19.80 -6.00 -51.04
CA GLY A 82 18.93 -6.49 -52.13
C GLY A 82 18.90 -8.03 -52.29
N LYS A 83 17.76 -8.56 -52.79
CA LYS A 83 17.49 -9.97 -53.22
C LYS A 83 17.45 -11.01 -52.08
N ALA A 84 16.68 -12.11 -52.12
CA ALA A 84 15.66 -12.68 -53.03
C ALA A 84 14.90 -13.81 -52.25
N GLN A 85 13.74 -14.38 -52.62
CA GLN A 85 12.82 -14.24 -53.76
C GLN A 85 11.41 -14.76 -53.36
N SER A 86 10.35 -14.17 -53.94
CA SER A 86 9.18 -14.83 -54.62
C SER A 86 8.28 -15.85 -53.87
N GLU A 87 6.95 -15.98 -54.09
CA GLU A 87 5.96 -15.26 -54.95
C GLU A 87 4.53 -15.56 -54.42
N SER A 88 3.62 -14.59 -54.22
CA SER A 88 2.59 -14.03 -55.15
C SER A 88 1.30 -14.87 -55.28
N LEU A 89 0.06 -14.39 -55.59
CA LEU A 89 -0.56 -13.13 -56.08
C LEU A 89 -1.87 -12.87 -55.27
N GLY A 90 -2.62 -11.75 -55.33
CA GLY A 90 -2.61 -10.43 -56.00
C GLY A 90 -3.64 -9.52 -55.28
N LEU A 91 -3.69 -8.17 -55.33
CA LEU A 91 -3.66 -7.18 -56.44
C LEU A 91 -4.84 -7.33 -57.44
N ASP A 92 -5.56 -6.29 -57.88
CA ASP A 92 -5.62 -4.83 -57.54
C ASP A 92 -7.10 -4.35 -57.79
N SER A 93 -7.61 -3.11 -57.97
CA SER A 93 -7.16 -1.72 -58.30
C SER A 93 -8.35 -0.73 -58.12
N ALA A 94 -8.34 0.54 -58.56
CA ALA A 94 -7.57 1.71 -58.07
C ALA A 94 -8.19 3.05 -58.60
N LEU A 95 -8.12 4.12 -57.79
CA LEU A 95 -8.07 5.58 -58.11
C LEU A 95 -8.85 6.25 -59.28
N ASN A 96 -9.64 7.28 -58.96
CA ASN A 96 -9.90 8.55 -59.72
C ASN A 96 -10.66 9.54 -58.79
N ARG A 97 -10.58 10.88 -58.83
CA ARG A 97 -9.69 11.86 -59.51
C ARG A 97 -9.75 13.23 -58.78
N MET A 98 -8.80 14.14 -59.06
CA MET A 98 -8.67 15.48 -58.44
C MET A 98 -9.68 16.53 -58.99
N ARG A 99 -10.06 17.57 -58.21
CA ARG A 99 -9.65 19.00 -58.40
C ARG A 99 -10.29 20.00 -57.41
N LEU A 100 -9.79 21.25 -57.44
CA LEU A 100 -10.06 22.39 -56.53
C LEU A 100 -10.77 23.56 -57.24
N SER A 101 -11.56 24.37 -56.50
CA SER A 101 -11.75 25.82 -56.76
C SER A 101 -12.47 26.54 -55.59
N SER A 102 -12.07 27.79 -55.30
CA SER A 102 -12.56 28.69 -54.22
C SER A 102 -13.65 29.68 -54.76
N PRO A 103 -14.02 30.89 -54.20
CA PRO A 103 -13.46 31.69 -53.08
C PRO A 103 -14.45 32.43 -52.10
N GLY A 104 -13.89 33.07 -51.04
CA GLY A 104 -14.47 34.17 -50.24
C GLY A 104 -15.23 33.78 -48.94
N GLY A 105 -15.24 34.57 -47.86
CA GLY A 105 -14.43 35.76 -47.51
C GLY A 105 -14.93 36.56 -46.27
N VAL A 106 -14.00 36.91 -45.35
CA VAL A 106 -13.98 38.06 -44.38
C VAL A 106 -15.18 38.37 -43.44
N GLY A 107 -14.90 38.49 -42.12
CA GLY A 107 -15.37 39.65 -41.33
C GLY A 107 -16.15 39.42 -40.01
N ASN A 108 -15.68 40.09 -38.93
CA ASN A 108 -16.33 40.54 -37.68
C ASN A 108 -17.15 39.52 -36.82
N LEU A 109 -17.13 39.51 -35.48
CA LEU A 109 -16.57 40.41 -34.44
C LEU A 109 -17.35 41.71 -34.14
N SER A 110 -18.68 41.59 -34.01
CA SER A 110 -19.59 42.61 -33.45
C SER A 110 -20.33 42.12 -32.19
N ASP A 111 -20.81 40.88 -32.21
CA ASP A 111 -21.92 40.39 -31.38
C ASP A 111 -21.55 40.11 -29.90
N VAL A 112 -20.32 40.45 -29.48
CA VAL A 112 -19.83 40.31 -28.10
C VAL A 112 -20.20 41.54 -27.25
N VAL A 113 -20.49 42.68 -27.87
CA VAL A 113 -20.81 43.94 -27.17
C VAL A 113 -22.24 43.93 -26.65
N ASP A 114 -23.21 43.55 -27.49
CA ASP A 114 -24.65 43.61 -27.14
C ASP A 114 -25.07 42.61 -26.06
N ALA A 115 -24.27 41.56 -25.84
CA ALA A 115 -24.54 40.55 -24.80
C ALA A 115 -24.26 41.05 -23.37
N ILE A 116 -23.52 42.16 -23.20
CA ILE A 116 -23.10 42.67 -21.89
C ILE A 116 -24.15 43.62 -21.29
N ASP A 117 -24.85 44.40 -22.11
CA ASP A 117 -25.71 45.51 -21.65
C ASP A 117 -27.10 45.04 -21.13
N ALA A 118 -27.51 43.82 -21.49
CA ALA A 118 -28.83 43.26 -21.14
C ALA A 118 -28.96 42.79 -19.67
N VAL A 119 -27.85 42.58 -18.96
CA VAL A 119 -27.85 42.10 -17.56
C VAL A 119 -28.04 43.25 -16.55
N ALA A 120 -27.86 44.50 -16.97
CA ALA A 120 -27.78 45.67 -16.10
C ALA A 120 -29.13 46.20 -15.54
N ARG A 121 -30.26 45.50 -15.73
CA ARG A 121 -31.61 45.97 -15.29
C ARG A 121 -32.48 44.85 -14.73
N GLY A 122 -32.29 44.52 -13.44
CA GLY A 122 -33.23 43.70 -12.69
C GLY A 122 -34.36 44.51 -12.06
N SER A 123 -35.60 43.99 -12.13
CA SER A 123 -36.71 44.36 -11.26
C SER A 123 -37.79 43.27 -11.24
N ASP A 124 -38.46 43.09 -10.10
CA ASP A 124 -39.34 41.96 -9.82
C ASP A 124 -40.73 42.02 -10.48
N SER A 125 -41.36 40.86 -10.66
CA SER A 125 -42.72 40.61 -10.15
C SER A 125 -43.12 39.13 -10.25
N ARG A 126 -44.29 38.78 -9.68
CA ARG A 126 -44.70 37.40 -9.34
C ARG A 126 -45.75 36.81 -10.31
N SER A 127 -45.97 35.51 -10.11
CA SER A 127 -47.27 34.80 -10.05
C SER A 127 -47.97 34.21 -11.29
N VAL A 128 -48.28 32.90 -11.16
CA VAL A 128 -49.53 32.19 -11.52
C VAL A 128 -49.79 31.82 -12.99
N SER A 129 -49.40 30.58 -13.32
CA SER A 129 -50.22 29.43 -13.73
C SER A 129 -51.56 29.60 -14.50
N LEU A 130 -51.73 28.73 -15.53
CA LEU A 130 -52.99 28.23 -16.15
C LEU A 130 -53.82 29.24 -17.00
N ALA A 131 -54.48 28.89 -18.11
CA ALA A 131 -54.39 27.69 -18.97
C ALA A 131 -54.74 28.06 -20.47
N PRO A 132 -55.62 27.40 -21.29
CA PRO A 132 -55.36 27.25 -22.73
C PRO A 132 -56.45 27.90 -23.65
N ASP A 133 -56.58 27.38 -24.87
CA ASP A 133 -57.64 27.56 -25.88
C ASP A 133 -57.63 28.87 -26.72
N ASP A 134 -57.97 28.88 -28.02
CA ASP A 134 -57.89 27.84 -29.08
C ASP A 134 -57.92 28.51 -30.49
N GLN A 135 -57.68 27.71 -31.53
CA GLN A 135 -57.83 27.89 -32.99
C GLN A 135 -58.54 29.12 -33.59
N THR A 136 -58.03 29.59 -34.74
CA THR A 136 -58.87 29.86 -35.93
C THR A 136 -58.07 29.81 -37.25
N ASP A 137 -58.74 29.39 -38.33
CA ASP A 137 -58.15 29.07 -39.65
C ASP A 137 -57.73 30.27 -40.54
N GLY A 138 -56.97 29.99 -41.61
CA GLY A 138 -56.56 31.01 -42.62
C GLY A 138 -56.37 30.51 -44.07
N SER A 139 -55.65 29.40 -44.27
CA SER A 139 -55.46 28.66 -45.55
C SER A 139 -54.73 29.35 -46.74
N LYS A 140 -53.69 28.69 -47.29
CA LYS A 140 -53.54 28.22 -48.71
C LYS A 140 -52.10 28.16 -49.27
N SER A 141 -51.95 27.23 -50.23
CA SER A 141 -50.96 27.14 -51.32
C SER A 141 -49.61 26.39 -51.13
N THR A 142 -49.50 25.30 -51.91
CA THR A 142 -48.31 24.78 -52.64
C THR A 142 -46.96 24.51 -51.93
N THR A 143 -46.64 23.21 -51.87
CA THR A 143 -45.29 22.60 -51.86
C THR A 143 -44.43 23.05 -53.06
N PRO A 144 -43.06 23.01 -53.03
CA PRO A 144 -42.25 21.84 -52.63
C PRO A 144 -40.90 22.04 -51.88
N GLN A 145 -40.40 20.92 -51.34
CA GLN A 145 -39.01 20.55 -50.97
C GLN A 145 -37.97 21.64 -50.57
N ARG A 146 -37.45 21.56 -49.33
CA ARG A 146 -35.98 21.60 -49.09
C ARG A 146 -35.49 21.12 -47.71
N ALA A 147 -34.27 20.56 -47.72
CA ALA A 147 -33.26 20.49 -46.66
C ALA A 147 -33.63 19.98 -45.24
N ARG A 148 -33.25 18.72 -44.95
CA ARG A 148 -33.14 18.18 -43.58
C ARG A 148 -32.08 18.97 -42.77
N ARG A 149 -32.47 19.66 -41.69
CA ARG A 149 -31.53 20.13 -40.65
C ARG A 149 -31.31 19.03 -39.60
N ARG A 150 -30.11 18.44 -39.58
CA ARG A 150 -29.64 17.65 -38.42
C ARG A 150 -29.50 18.59 -37.22
N ARG A 151 -30.37 18.48 -36.21
CA ARG A 151 -30.03 18.91 -34.85
C ARG A 151 -29.10 17.85 -34.26
N SER A 152 -27.80 18.08 -34.37
CA SER A 152 -26.80 17.32 -33.60
C SER A 152 -26.97 17.71 -32.13
N SER A 153 -27.77 16.95 -31.38
CA SER A 153 -27.69 17.01 -29.92
C SER A 153 -26.30 16.53 -29.51
N SER A 154 -25.53 17.43 -28.91
CA SER A 154 -24.27 17.08 -28.25
C SER A 154 -24.61 16.17 -27.07
N ARG A 155 -24.59 14.86 -27.29
CA ARG A 155 -24.54 13.88 -26.20
C ARG A 155 -23.32 14.24 -25.37
N ILE A 156 -23.54 14.76 -24.17
CA ILE A 156 -22.49 14.85 -23.16
C ILE A 156 -22.01 13.42 -22.97
N ALA A 157 -20.74 13.17 -23.26
CA ALA A 157 -20.14 11.87 -23.03
C ALA A 157 -19.96 11.71 -21.52
N VAL A 158 -21.02 11.24 -20.84
CA VAL A 158 -20.97 10.91 -19.42
C VAL A 158 -19.94 9.81 -19.26
N SER A 159 -18.81 10.15 -18.65
CA SER A 159 -17.73 9.21 -18.42
C SER A 159 -18.20 8.09 -17.46
N PRO A 160 -17.61 6.89 -17.57
CA PRO A 160 -17.70 5.92 -16.49
C PRO A 160 -17.19 6.51 -15.18
N HIS A 161 -17.56 5.87 -14.08
CA HIS A 161 -17.02 6.19 -12.75
C HIS A 161 -15.48 6.12 -12.74
N ASP A 162 -14.81 7.08 -12.09
CA ASP A 162 -13.38 7.00 -11.76
C ASP A 162 -13.26 6.73 -10.25
N VAL A 163 -12.38 5.82 -9.86
CA VAL A 163 -12.06 5.55 -8.45
C VAL A 163 -11.45 6.80 -7.78
N LYS A 164 -10.81 7.68 -8.55
CA LYS A 164 -10.32 8.99 -8.07
C LYS A 164 -11.43 9.98 -7.69
N ASP A 165 -12.65 9.76 -8.19
CA ASP A 165 -13.86 10.58 -7.94
C ASP A 165 -14.71 10.04 -6.75
N GLU A 166 -14.21 9.04 -6.01
CA GLU A 166 -14.88 8.45 -4.84
C GLU A 166 -14.81 9.35 -3.60
N GLU A 167 -15.81 9.22 -2.71
CA GLU A 167 -15.83 9.96 -1.46
C GLU A 167 -14.70 9.51 -0.52
N LEU A 168 -13.70 10.36 -0.36
CA LEU A 168 -12.65 10.24 0.64
C LEU A 168 -13.24 10.16 2.08
N PRO A 169 -12.49 9.63 3.06
CA PRO A 169 -12.96 9.57 4.44
C PRO A 169 -13.15 10.96 5.05
N LYS A 170 -14.02 11.06 6.06
CA LYS A 170 -14.29 12.31 6.80
C LYS A 170 -13.34 12.44 7.99
N ASP A 171 -12.05 12.48 7.71
CA ASP A 171 -10.98 12.70 8.68
C ASP A 171 -10.33 14.09 8.52
N ALA A 172 -9.44 14.45 9.44
CA ALA A 172 -8.79 15.76 9.44
C ALA A 172 -7.77 15.94 8.29
N PHE A 173 -7.17 14.86 7.79
CA PHE A 173 -6.19 14.92 6.70
C PHE A 173 -6.88 15.18 5.35
N HIS A 174 -7.98 14.48 5.07
CA HIS A 174 -8.78 14.64 3.86
C HIS A 174 -9.72 15.86 3.90
N SER A 175 -9.61 16.72 4.93
CA SER A 175 -10.36 17.97 5.01
C SER A 175 -9.95 18.94 3.89
N PRO A 176 -10.88 19.71 3.30
CA PRO A 176 -10.55 20.64 2.21
C PRO A 176 -9.56 21.74 2.61
N SER A 177 -9.59 22.19 3.88
CA SER A 177 -8.61 23.14 4.43
C SER A 177 -7.21 22.54 4.46
N PHE A 178 -7.03 21.36 5.07
CA PHE A 178 -5.72 20.70 5.15
C PHE A 178 -5.15 20.35 3.78
N GLN A 179 -5.96 19.82 2.86
CA GLN A 179 -5.49 19.49 1.50
C GLN A 179 -5.13 20.75 0.70
N LYS A 180 -5.86 21.87 0.86
CA LYS A 180 -5.48 23.16 0.26
C LYS A 180 -4.16 23.67 0.87
N ALA A 181 -4.07 23.73 2.19
CA ALA A 181 -2.88 24.19 2.91
C ALA A 181 -1.61 23.40 2.49
N PHE A 182 -1.73 22.07 2.37
CA PHE A 182 -0.65 21.21 1.88
C PHE A 182 -0.31 21.45 0.39
N MET A 183 -1.29 21.74 -0.46
CA MET A 183 -1.04 22.15 -1.85
C MET A 183 -0.34 23.50 -1.95
N ASP A 184 -0.81 24.53 -1.21
CA ASP A 184 -0.18 25.84 -1.12
C ASP A 184 1.30 25.67 -0.66
N ALA A 185 1.57 24.79 0.31
CA ALA A 185 2.92 24.48 0.78
C ALA A 185 3.82 23.80 -0.27
N LYS A 186 3.27 22.94 -1.15
CA LYS A 186 4.04 22.36 -2.27
C LYS A 186 4.28 23.39 -3.39
N ASP A 187 3.33 24.28 -3.66
CA ASP A 187 3.52 25.36 -4.63
C ASP A 187 4.53 26.42 -4.14
N LEU A 188 4.57 26.71 -2.83
CA LEU A 188 5.62 27.52 -2.21
C LEU A 188 7.02 26.94 -2.50
N MET A 189 7.21 25.63 -2.47
CA MET A 189 8.48 24.97 -2.83
C MET A 189 8.78 24.98 -4.33
N SER A 190 7.79 24.69 -5.18
CA SER A 190 7.91 24.79 -6.64
C SER A 190 8.34 26.21 -7.09
N THR A 191 7.65 27.22 -6.57
CA THR A 191 7.97 28.62 -6.85
C THR A 191 9.27 29.08 -6.18
N MET A 192 9.68 28.49 -5.04
CA MET A 192 11.00 28.74 -4.44
C MET A 192 12.13 28.16 -5.30
N GLY A 193 12.03 26.91 -5.75
CA GLY A 193 12.98 26.31 -6.69
C GLY A 193 13.11 27.11 -7.98
N THR A 194 11.99 27.67 -8.47
CA THR A 194 12.00 28.58 -9.64
C THR A 194 12.78 29.88 -9.37
N VAL A 195 12.68 30.45 -8.17
CA VAL A 195 13.48 31.63 -7.78
C VAL A 195 14.97 31.29 -7.68
N LEU A 196 15.33 30.21 -6.97
CA LEU A 196 16.72 29.78 -6.80
C LEU A 196 17.38 29.40 -8.15
N GLY A 197 16.60 28.80 -9.06
CA GLY A 197 17.02 28.48 -10.42
C GLY A 197 17.18 29.70 -11.37
N SER A 198 16.84 30.92 -10.94
CA SER A 198 16.89 32.13 -11.79
C SER A 198 18.29 32.73 -11.98
N SER A 199 19.33 32.14 -11.38
CA SER A 199 20.75 32.46 -11.60
C SER A 199 21.53 31.19 -11.91
N SER A 200 22.60 31.27 -12.71
CA SER A 200 23.43 30.12 -13.10
C SER A 200 24.18 29.46 -11.95
N LEU A 201 24.22 30.07 -10.76
CA LEU A 201 24.92 29.55 -9.57
C LEU A 201 24.49 28.12 -9.20
N HIS A 202 23.22 27.76 -9.37
CA HIS A 202 22.73 26.39 -9.09
C HIS A 202 23.36 25.29 -9.98
N SER A 203 24.02 25.66 -11.08
CA SER A 203 24.67 24.72 -12.00
C SER A 203 26.12 24.38 -11.62
N ASP A 204 26.72 25.11 -10.67
CA ASP A 204 28.08 24.84 -10.18
C ASP A 204 28.04 23.71 -9.11
N PRO A 205 28.83 22.64 -9.24
CA PRO A 205 28.81 21.51 -8.30
C PRO A 205 29.36 21.84 -6.90
N ASP A 206 30.15 22.90 -6.73
CA ASP A 206 30.74 23.30 -5.45
C ASP A 206 29.96 24.48 -4.80
N SER A 207 28.84 24.90 -5.41
CA SER A 207 27.97 26.02 -4.96
C SER A 207 27.00 25.64 -3.85
N THR A 208 26.77 26.56 -2.90
CA THR A 208 25.71 26.39 -1.87
C THR A 208 24.32 26.56 -2.48
N MET A 209 24.16 27.43 -3.49
CA MET A 209 22.92 27.58 -4.25
C MET A 209 22.49 26.27 -4.94
N GLN A 210 23.42 25.40 -5.40
CA GLN A 210 23.05 24.09 -5.93
C GLN A 210 22.39 23.20 -4.86
N GLN A 211 22.95 23.14 -3.64
CA GLN A 211 22.36 22.37 -2.54
C GLN A 211 20.96 22.90 -2.17
N LEU A 212 20.80 24.21 -2.06
CA LEU A 212 19.51 24.85 -1.72
C LEU A 212 18.46 24.64 -2.83
N TYR A 213 18.85 24.78 -4.10
CA TYR A 213 17.99 24.49 -5.25
C TYR A 213 17.54 23.02 -5.27
N LYS A 214 18.46 22.08 -5.01
CA LYS A 214 18.12 20.66 -4.93
C LYS A 214 17.15 20.37 -3.78
N GLN A 215 17.42 20.89 -2.57
CA GLN A 215 16.51 20.74 -1.42
C GLN A 215 15.11 21.30 -1.73
N ALA A 216 15.00 22.45 -2.42
CA ALA A 216 13.72 23.00 -2.86
C ALA A 216 12.99 22.07 -3.84
N GLY A 217 13.71 21.42 -4.76
CA GLY A 217 13.17 20.44 -5.69
C GLY A 217 12.70 19.15 -5.00
N ASP A 218 13.51 18.61 -4.08
CA ASP A 218 13.19 17.41 -3.29
C ASP A 218 11.93 17.65 -2.43
N LEU A 219 11.79 18.83 -1.79
CA LEU A 219 10.59 19.23 -1.05
C LEU A 219 9.38 19.49 -1.95
N ALA A 220 9.54 20.16 -3.10
CA ALA A 220 8.46 20.31 -4.08
C ALA A 220 7.92 18.96 -4.59
N CYS A 221 8.79 17.93 -4.63
CA CYS A 221 8.44 16.56 -4.99
C CYS A 221 8.00 15.69 -3.79
N PHE A 222 7.80 16.25 -2.59
CA PHE A 222 7.43 15.48 -1.39
C PHE A 222 6.21 14.58 -1.65
N ASN A 223 6.38 13.29 -1.37
CA ASN A 223 5.38 12.24 -1.51
C ASN A 223 5.35 11.39 -0.24
N TYR A 224 4.18 10.88 0.13
CA TYR A 224 4.06 10.02 1.31
C TYR A 224 4.80 8.69 1.10
N PRO A 225 5.64 8.24 2.05
CA PRO A 225 6.11 6.86 2.07
C PRO A 225 4.93 5.91 2.29
N SER A 226 5.11 4.63 1.96
CA SER A 226 4.15 3.59 2.36
C SER A 226 4.24 3.36 3.87
N THR A 227 3.22 3.79 4.63
CA THR A 227 3.23 3.79 6.10
C THR A 227 2.43 2.67 6.75
N ARG A 228 1.51 2.00 6.04
CA ARG A 228 0.60 0.99 6.63
C ARG A 228 0.38 -0.23 5.72
N THR A 229 0.36 -1.41 6.32
CA THR A 229 0.21 -2.73 5.68
C THR A 229 -1.13 -3.37 6.04
N VAL A 230 -1.95 -3.67 5.03
CA VAL A 230 -3.26 -4.31 5.18
C VAL A 230 -3.21 -5.75 4.67
N GLY A 231 -3.29 -6.71 5.58
CA GLY A 231 -3.22 -8.15 5.28
C GLY A 231 -4.58 -8.77 5.01
N PHE A 232 -4.75 -9.45 3.87
CA PHE A 232 -5.97 -10.17 3.51
C PHE A 232 -5.73 -11.68 3.62
N VAL A 233 -6.38 -12.33 4.59
CA VAL A 233 -6.24 -13.76 4.87
C VAL A 233 -7.57 -14.48 4.66
N GLY A 234 -7.54 -15.73 4.20
CA GLY A 234 -8.75 -16.53 3.98
C GLY A 234 -8.49 -17.80 3.16
N ASP A 235 -9.38 -18.78 3.31
CA ASP A 235 -9.34 -20.10 2.65
C ASP A 235 -9.42 -19.99 1.11
N SER A 236 -9.09 -21.07 0.38
CA SER A 236 -9.18 -21.04 -1.09
C SER A 236 -10.62 -20.90 -1.58
N GLY A 237 -10.81 -20.26 -2.74
CA GLY A 237 -12.12 -20.07 -3.37
C GLY A 237 -13.03 -19.00 -2.73
N VAL A 238 -12.65 -18.40 -1.59
CA VAL A 238 -13.44 -17.33 -0.91
C VAL A 238 -13.44 -15.98 -1.65
N GLY A 239 -12.81 -15.86 -2.83
CA GLY A 239 -12.85 -14.63 -3.64
C GLY A 239 -11.91 -13.50 -3.20
N LYS A 240 -10.95 -13.78 -2.31
CA LYS A 240 -9.90 -12.86 -1.83
C LYS A 240 -9.12 -12.16 -2.95
N SER A 241 -8.54 -12.91 -3.90
CA SER A 241 -7.81 -12.33 -5.02
C SER A 241 -8.74 -11.57 -6.00
N SER A 242 -10.02 -11.95 -6.08
CA SER A 242 -11.04 -11.17 -6.80
C SER A 242 -11.37 -9.84 -6.11
N LEU A 243 -11.38 -9.82 -4.77
CA LEU A 243 -11.54 -8.61 -3.95
C LEU A 243 -10.35 -7.66 -4.14
N LEU A 244 -9.12 -8.19 -4.13
CA LEU A 244 -7.91 -7.38 -4.40
C LEU A 244 -7.95 -6.74 -5.79
N ASN A 245 -8.35 -7.49 -6.83
CA ASN A 245 -8.58 -6.93 -8.17
C ASN A 245 -9.59 -5.77 -8.16
N SER A 246 -10.72 -5.93 -7.46
CA SER A 246 -11.75 -4.88 -7.33
C SER A 246 -11.25 -3.67 -6.52
N LEU A 247 -10.48 -3.86 -5.44
CA LEU A 247 -9.93 -2.78 -4.61
C LEU A 247 -8.88 -1.96 -5.36
N LEU A 248 -7.96 -2.64 -6.04
CA LEU A 248 -6.91 -2.03 -6.88
C LEU A 248 -7.46 -1.42 -8.17
N ASP A 249 -8.67 -1.82 -8.59
CA ASP A 249 -9.33 -1.46 -9.86
C ASP A 249 -8.61 -2.01 -11.12
N PHE A 250 -7.97 -3.18 -10.99
CA PHE A 250 -7.33 -3.90 -12.09
C PHE A 250 -7.93 -5.30 -12.25
N GLN A 251 -8.78 -5.49 -13.27
CA GLN A 251 -9.40 -6.77 -13.55
C GLN A 251 -8.35 -7.80 -14.00
N GLY A 252 -8.28 -8.95 -13.33
CA GLY A 252 -7.43 -10.08 -13.73
C GLY A 252 -5.94 -9.97 -13.37
N LEU A 253 -5.52 -8.99 -12.57
CA LEU A 253 -4.14 -8.87 -12.08
C LEU A 253 -3.75 -10.06 -11.18
N ALA A 254 -4.52 -10.29 -10.12
CA ALA A 254 -4.40 -11.44 -9.22
C ALA A 254 -5.26 -12.62 -9.73
N ARG A 255 -4.81 -13.86 -9.51
CA ARG A 255 -5.45 -15.09 -10.02
C ARG A 255 -6.87 -15.30 -9.47
N THR A 256 -7.85 -15.38 -10.36
CA THR A 256 -9.26 -15.67 -10.02
C THR A 256 -9.75 -17.01 -10.60
N SER A 257 -9.05 -18.11 -10.31
CA SER A 257 -9.42 -19.45 -10.78
C SER A 257 -10.50 -20.12 -9.92
N ASN A 258 -11.62 -20.52 -10.54
CA ASN A 258 -12.72 -21.27 -9.88
C ASN A 258 -12.50 -22.80 -9.86
N SER A 259 -11.27 -23.28 -10.11
CA SER A 259 -10.94 -24.71 -10.31
C SER A 259 -10.86 -25.55 -9.02
N GLY A 260 -11.12 -24.97 -7.86
CA GLY A 260 -11.08 -25.67 -6.55
C GLY A 260 -9.69 -25.83 -5.92
N GLU A 261 -8.63 -25.66 -6.71
CA GLU A 261 -7.24 -25.67 -6.21
C GLU A 261 -6.90 -24.43 -5.36
N ALA A 262 -5.75 -24.46 -4.68
CA ALA A 262 -5.25 -23.30 -3.93
C ALA A 262 -4.90 -22.15 -4.88
N CYS A 263 -5.57 -21.00 -4.74
CA CYS A 263 -5.39 -19.85 -5.66
C CYS A 263 -4.15 -18.99 -5.36
N THR A 264 -3.78 -18.86 -4.09
CA THR A 264 -2.60 -18.10 -3.65
C THR A 264 -1.65 -19.05 -2.92
N CYS A 265 -0.52 -19.40 -3.52
CA CYS A 265 0.48 -20.30 -2.93
C CYS A 265 1.68 -19.57 -2.31
N VAL A 266 1.78 -18.25 -2.51
CA VAL A 266 2.91 -17.37 -2.14
C VAL A 266 2.37 -16.03 -1.67
N VAL A 267 2.96 -15.45 -0.62
CA VAL A 267 2.58 -14.12 -0.14
C VAL A 267 2.87 -13.06 -1.21
N THR A 268 1.89 -12.20 -1.50
CA THR A 268 1.99 -11.19 -2.56
C THR A 268 1.68 -9.80 -2.03
N GLU A 269 2.69 -8.93 -1.99
CA GLU A 269 2.59 -7.52 -1.57
C GLU A 269 2.34 -6.61 -2.78
N TYR A 270 1.39 -5.68 -2.66
CA TYR A 270 1.07 -4.66 -3.67
C TYR A 270 1.54 -3.28 -3.17
N HIS A 271 2.45 -2.65 -3.92
CA HIS A 271 3.16 -1.41 -3.59
C HIS A 271 2.88 -0.32 -4.63
N TYR A 272 3.02 0.95 -4.24
CA TYR A 272 2.84 2.08 -5.16
C TYR A 272 4.10 2.42 -5.97
N HIS A 273 3.89 2.91 -7.20
CA HIS A 273 4.82 3.76 -7.94
C HIS A 273 4.06 4.55 -9.00
N GLU A 274 4.63 5.66 -9.48
CA GLU A 274 3.97 6.56 -10.43
C GLU A 274 4.04 6.10 -11.91
N LYS A 275 4.96 5.19 -12.25
CA LYS A 275 5.21 4.79 -13.64
C LYS A 275 3.99 4.06 -14.23
N ASN A 276 3.73 4.26 -15.53
CA ASN A 276 2.77 3.45 -16.27
C ASN A 276 3.36 2.06 -16.55
N GLY A 277 2.74 1.01 -16.02
CA GLY A 277 3.19 -0.39 -16.13
C GLY A 277 3.19 -1.08 -14.77
N PHE A 278 3.79 -2.26 -14.70
CA PHE A 278 3.98 -3.04 -13.47
C PHE A 278 5.45 -3.41 -13.31
N ASP A 279 6.02 -3.21 -12.12
CA ASP A 279 7.34 -3.79 -11.76
C ASP A 279 7.12 -4.99 -10.82
N ILE A 280 7.89 -6.07 -10.95
CA ILE A 280 7.84 -7.26 -10.09
C ILE A 280 9.21 -7.52 -9.45
N GLU A 281 9.23 -7.69 -8.13
CA GLU A 281 10.41 -8.06 -7.33
C GLU A 281 10.10 -9.36 -6.56
N ILE A 282 11.03 -10.32 -6.53
CA ILE A 282 10.75 -11.68 -6.03
C ILE A 282 11.82 -12.07 -5.02
N GLN A 283 11.38 -12.43 -3.81
CA GLN A 283 12.26 -12.88 -2.73
C GLN A 283 12.17 -14.39 -2.56
N LEU A 284 13.30 -15.07 -2.76
CA LEU A 284 13.43 -16.52 -2.58
C LEU A 284 13.77 -16.88 -1.13
N PHE A 285 13.37 -18.07 -0.68
CA PHE A 285 13.87 -18.68 0.55
C PHE A 285 15.38 -18.91 0.49
N SER A 286 16.08 -18.97 1.64
CA SER A 286 17.46 -19.47 1.72
C SER A 286 17.51 -20.98 1.43
N LEU A 287 18.69 -21.51 1.09
CA LEU A 287 18.86 -22.96 0.88
C LEU A 287 18.55 -23.76 2.16
N LYS A 288 18.84 -23.21 3.34
CA LYS A 288 18.52 -23.84 4.63
C LYS A 288 17.00 -23.92 4.86
N GLU A 289 16.26 -22.83 4.65
CA GLU A 289 14.79 -22.86 4.76
C GLU A 289 14.15 -23.87 3.80
N ILE A 290 14.76 -24.10 2.62
CA ILE A 290 14.32 -25.11 1.66
C ILE A 290 14.66 -26.54 2.14
N GLU A 291 15.88 -26.76 2.65
CA GLU A 291 16.30 -28.04 3.25
C GLU A 291 15.39 -28.43 4.42
N ASP A 292 15.13 -27.49 5.34
CA ASP A 292 14.22 -27.67 6.47
C ASP A 292 12.79 -27.99 5.97
N GLN A 293 12.32 -27.41 4.85
CA GLN A 293 11.02 -27.75 4.26
C GLN A 293 11.00 -29.15 3.62
N LEU A 294 12.03 -29.51 2.85
CA LEU A 294 12.15 -30.82 2.19
C LEU A 294 12.21 -31.96 3.20
N LEU A 295 12.90 -31.76 4.32
CA LEU A 295 12.95 -32.66 5.48
C LEU A 295 11.54 -33.01 5.97
N ASN A 296 10.70 -32.00 6.17
CA ASN A 296 9.37 -32.16 6.77
C ASN A 296 8.41 -32.89 5.83
N LEU A 297 8.45 -32.54 4.53
CA LEU A 297 7.68 -33.20 3.49
C LEU A 297 8.10 -34.68 3.34
N LEU A 298 9.41 -34.97 3.41
CA LEU A 298 9.92 -36.33 3.32
C LEU A 298 9.45 -37.18 4.50
N GLN A 299 9.64 -36.69 5.72
CA GLN A 299 9.26 -37.41 6.94
C GLN A 299 7.75 -37.67 7.00
N SER A 300 6.92 -36.70 6.58
CA SER A 300 5.45 -36.88 6.51
C SER A 300 5.05 -37.94 5.49
N TYR A 301 5.66 -37.93 4.29
CA TYR A 301 5.43 -38.94 3.26
C TYR A 301 5.87 -40.34 3.72
N ARG A 302 7.08 -40.47 4.25
CA ARG A 302 7.64 -41.75 4.74
C ARG A 302 6.81 -42.32 5.87
N HIS A 303 6.42 -41.52 6.87
CA HIS A 303 5.67 -42.02 8.01
C HIS A 303 4.33 -42.64 7.58
N PHE A 304 3.56 -41.98 6.69
CA PHE A 304 2.34 -42.58 6.15
C PHE A 304 2.63 -43.87 5.38
N HIS A 305 3.53 -43.84 4.40
CA HIS A 305 3.74 -45.00 3.52
C HIS A 305 4.39 -46.22 4.21
N LEU A 306 5.16 -46.01 5.28
CA LEU A 306 5.77 -47.09 6.06
C LEU A 306 4.87 -47.62 7.17
N HIS A 307 4.04 -46.78 7.81
CA HIS A 307 3.24 -47.15 8.99
C HIS A 307 1.72 -47.19 8.76
N LYS A 308 1.22 -46.94 7.54
CA LYS A 308 -0.22 -46.97 7.18
C LYS A 308 -1.01 -48.15 7.76
N ASP A 309 -0.42 -49.34 7.84
CA ASP A 309 -1.08 -50.56 8.29
C ASP A 309 -1.15 -50.67 9.82
N GLU A 310 -0.35 -49.87 10.54
CA GLU A 310 -0.33 -49.73 12.00
C GLU A 310 -1.21 -48.58 12.53
N MET A 311 -1.68 -47.69 11.63
CA MET A 311 -2.49 -46.51 11.95
C MET A 311 -3.97 -46.83 12.22
N ASP A 312 -4.61 -46.00 13.05
CA ASP A 312 -6.07 -46.02 13.22
C ASP A 312 -6.81 -45.54 11.94
N PRO A 313 -8.09 -45.89 11.72
CA PRO A 313 -8.79 -45.52 10.47
C PRO A 313 -8.98 -44.02 10.23
N GLY A 314 -9.00 -43.19 11.27
CA GLY A 314 -9.07 -41.73 11.17
C GLY A 314 -7.69 -41.11 10.92
N GLU A 315 -6.69 -41.51 11.71
CA GLU A 315 -5.27 -41.17 11.51
C GLU A 315 -4.82 -41.49 10.09
N ARG A 316 -5.21 -42.66 9.57
CA ARG A 316 -4.87 -43.10 8.22
C ARG A 316 -5.38 -42.13 7.15
N GLU A 317 -6.61 -41.62 7.24
CA GLU A 317 -7.16 -40.71 6.20
C GLU A 317 -6.59 -39.29 6.33
N GLU A 318 -6.35 -38.79 7.55
CA GLU A 318 -5.68 -37.51 7.77
C GLU A 318 -4.23 -37.53 7.29
N MET A 319 -3.44 -38.53 7.70
CA MET A 319 -2.02 -38.66 7.36
C MET A 319 -1.82 -39.01 5.87
N LYS A 320 -2.73 -39.79 5.26
CA LYS A 320 -2.83 -39.96 3.80
C LYS A 320 -2.96 -38.62 3.09
N ALA A 321 -3.85 -37.75 3.55
CA ALA A 321 -4.04 -36.45 2.94
C ALA A 321 -2.78 -35.58 3.05
N VAL A 322 -2.03 -35.65 4.17
CA VAL A 322 -0.73 -34.98 4.33
C VAL A 322 0.33 -35.57 3.38
N ALA A 323 0.43 -36.89 3.30
CA ALA A 323 1.41 -37.58 2.45
C ALA A 323 1.16 -37.37 0.95
N GLU A 324 -0.09 -37.40 0.49
CA GLU A 324 -0.46 -37.05 -0.89
C GLU A 324 -0.03 -35.61 -1.22
N ARG A 325 -0.26 -34.64 -0.33
CA ARG A 325 0.21 -33.25 -0.52
C ARG A 325 1.73 -33.12 -0.50
N ALA A 326 2.43 -33.91 0.30
CA ALA A 326 3.89 -33.94 0.32
C ALA A 326 4.44 -34.49 -1.01
N ARG A 327 3.90 -35.60 -1.48
CA ARG A 327 4.20 -36.20 -2.79
C ARG A 327 3.91 -35.22 -3.93
N ASP A 328 2.77 -34.54 -3.90
CA ASP A 328 2.39 -33.60 -4.97
C ASP A 328 3.27 -32.34 -4.93
N THR A 329 3.65 -31.85 -3.74
CA THR A 329 4.67 -30.79 -3.60
C THR A 329 6.01 -31.21 -4.18
N PHE A 330 6.47 -32.44 -3.92
CA PHE A 330 7.71 -32.97 -4.49
C PHE A 330 7.63 -33.19 -6.01
N ARG A 331 6.51 -33.74 -6.52
CA ARG A 331 6.24 -33.87 -7.95
C ARG A 331 6.26 -32.50 -8.62
N SER A 332 5.81 -31.45 -7.97
CA SER A 332 5.81 -30.09 -8.54
C SER A 332 7.16 -29.39 -8.41
N LEU A 333 7.96 -29.70 -7.39
CA LEU A 333 9.37 -29.29 -7.29
C LEU A 333 10.28 -29.95 -8.32
N PHE A 334 10.14 -31.26 -8.53
CA PHE A 334 11.16 -32.09 -9.19
C PHE A 334 10.71 -32.77 -10.48
N ARG A 335 9.39 -32.83 -10.75
CA ARG A 335 8.74 -33.42 -11.94
C ARG A 335 9.42 -34.73 -12.36
N ASP A 336 10.04 -34.76 -13.53
CA ASP A 336 10.61 -35.97 -14.14
C ASP A 336 11.79 -36.57 -13.34
N ARG A 337 12.46 -35.81 -12.46
CA ARG A 337 13.47 -36.34 -11.52
C ARG A 337 12.84 -37.23 -10.43
N MET A 338 11.54 -37.10 -10.18
CA MET A 338 10.75 -37.96 -9.29
C MET A 338 9.95 -39.03 -10.06
N SER A 339 10.59 -39.67 -11.04
CA SER A 339 9.96 -40.74 -11.83
C SER A 339 9.93 -42.10 -11.12
N ASP A 340 10.72 -42.32 -10.06
CA ASP A 340 10.55 -43.43 -9.12
C ASP A 340 10.33 -42.93 -7.69
N GLU A 341 9.08 -42.93 -7.24
CA GLU A 341 8.73 -42.55 -5.85
C GLU A 341 9.26 -43.52 -4.80
N ASN A 342 9.64 -44.76 -5.17
CA ASN A 342 10.25 -45.70 -4.24
C ASN A 342 11.60 -45.21 -3.70
N PHE A 343 12.26 -44.29 -4.39
CA PHE A 343 13.46 -43.58 -3.92
C PHE A 343 13.28 -42.97 -2.53
N LEU A 344 12.10 -42.38 -2.28
CA LEU A 344 11.74 -41.74 -1.00
C LEU A 344 11.60 -42.74 0.15
N LEU A 345 11.33 -44.00 -0.14
CA LEU A 345 11.03 -45.04 0.84
C LEU A 345 12.21 -45.97 1.13
N LYS A 346 12.96 -46.37 0.08
CA LYS A 346 13.98 -47.44 0.16
C LYS A 346 15.35 -46.99 0.70
N ASN A 347 15.71 -45.72 0.54
CA ASN A 347 17.06 -45.22 0.83
C ASN A 347 17.14 -44.57 2.23
N GLU A 348 18.35 -44.43 2.78
CA GLU A 348 18.58 -43.71 4.04
C GLU A 348 18.14 -42.24 3.94
N GLU A 349 17.51 -41.71 5.00
CA GLU A 349 16.94 -40.35 5.00
C GLU A 349 17.97 -39.28 4.59
N SER A 350 19.17 -39.32 5.15
CA SER A 350 20.25 -38.38 4.82
C SER A 350 20.65 -38.43 3.34
N SER A 351 20.64 -39.61 2.71
CA SER A 351 20.98 -39.78 1.28
C SER A 351 19.85 -39.29 0.36
N VAL A 352 18.59 -39.52 0.75
CA VAL A 352 17.42 -38.94 0.06
C VAL A 352 17.48 -37.41 0.13
N LEU A 353 17.70 -36.84 1.32
CA LEU A 353 17.76 -35.39 1.53
C LEU A 353 18.92 -34.74 0.78
N GLN A 354 20.12 -35.32 0.82
CA GLN A 354 21.25 -34.81 0.04
C GLN A 354 20.93 -34.75 -1.46
N SER A 355 20.19 -35.74 -1.97
CA SER A 355 19.73 -35.76 -3.35
C SER A 355 18.68 -34.69 -3.62
N LEU A 356 17.62 -34.60 -2.80
CA LEU A 356 16.57 -33.57 -2.92
C LEU A 356 17.15 -32.15 -2.83
N ASN A 357 18.10 -31.90 -1.92
CA ASN A 357 18.79 -30.63 -1.77
C ASN A 357 19.65 -30.29 -2.99
N SER A 358 20.34 -31.27 -3.59
CA SER A 358 21.07 -31.06 -4.84
C SER A 358 20.13 -30.69 -5.99
N TRP A 359 18.98 -31.35 -6.11
CA TRP A 359 17.98 -31.04 -7.13
C TRP A 359 17.29 -29.70 -6.88
N ALA A 360 17.12 -29.31 -5.61
CA ALA A 360 16.58 -28.00 -5.24
C ALA A 360 17.59 -26.88 -5.52
N ALA A 361 18.89 -27.12 -5.36
CA ALA A 361 19.94 -26.20 -5.78
C ALA A 361 20.00 -26.04 -7.31
N ASP A 362 19.91 -27.13 -8.07
CA ASP A 362 19.83 -27.13 -9.54
C ASP A 362 18.58 -26.38 -10.06
N ALA A 363 17.42 -26.62 -9.44
CA ALA A 363 16.13 -26.08 -9.88
C ALA A 363 15.84 -24.66 -9.37
N ARG A 364 16.62 -24.17 -8.38
CA ARG A 364 16.49 -22.82 -7.82
C ARG A 364 16.75 -21.77 -8.91
N PRO A 365 15.78 -20.91 -9.26
CA PRO A 365 15.99 -19.93 -10.30
C PRO A 365 16.99 -18.83 -9.87
N SER A 366 18.14 -18.77 -10.52
CA SER A 366 19.16 -17.73 -10.30
C SER A 366 18.74 -16.35 -10.83
N GLU A 367 18.07 -16.34 -11.98
CA GLU A 367 17.63 -15.13 -12.72
C GLU A 367 16.51 -14.34 -12.03
N ILE A 368 15.87 -14.91 -11.00
CA ILE A 368 14.65 -14.37 -10.38
C ILE A 368 14.93 -13.34 -9.28
N ALA A 369 16.19 -13.15 -8.89
CA ALA A 369 16.58 -12.18 -7.86
C ALA A 369 16.58 -10.71 -8.33
N SER A 370 16.37 -10.43 -9.63
CA SER A 370 16.33 -9.07 -10.19
C SER A 370 14.90 -8.56 -10.38
N ARG A 371 14.67 -7.26 -10.11
CA ARG A 371 13.39 -6.57 -10.33
C ARG A 371 13.07 -6.45 -11.83
N GLU A 372 12.04 -7.16 -12.29
CA GLU A 372 11.43 -6.98 -13.60
C GLU A 372 10.69 -5.64 -13.62
N CYS A 373 10.83 -4.82 -14.67
CA CYS A 373 10.26 -3.47 -14.72
C CYS A 373 9.41 -3.24 -15.97
N GLY A 374 8.36 -2.41 -15.86
CA GLY A 374 7.60 -1.89 -17.01
C GLY A 374 6.75 -2.93 -17.76
N LEU A 375 6.29 -3.98 -17.10
CA LEU A 375 5.44 -5.02 -17.69
C LEU A 375 4.03 -4.48 -18.02
N SER A 376 3.34 -5.08 -19.00
CA SER A 376 1.91 -4.86 -19.23
C SER A 376 1.05 -5.63 -18.21
N LEU A 377 -0.23 -5.30 -18.06
CA LEU A 377 -1.16 -6.03 -17.17
C LEU A 377 -1.22 -7.53 -17.50
N GLU A 378 -1.35 -7.87 -18.79
CA GLU A 378 -1.37 -9.27 -19.27
C GLU A 378 -0.04 -9.98 -19.00
N THR A 379 1.09 -9.30 -19.19
CA THR A 379 2.43 -9.86 -18.93
C THR A 379 2.64 -10.06 -17.42
N CYS A 380 2.26 -9.09 -16.60
CA CYS A 380 2.31 -9.12 -15.15
C CYS A 380 1.46 -10.26 -14.60
N SER A 381 0.18 -10.35 -14.98
CA SER A 381 -0.72 -11.45 -14.62
C SER A 381 -0.16 -12.81 -15.07
N SER A 382 0.29 -12.93 -16.33
CA SER A 382 0.93 -14.16 -16.84
C SER A 382 2.21 -14.54 -16.08
N ARG A 383 2.99 -13.56 -15.61
CA ARG A 383 4.19 -13.77 -14.80
C ARG A 383 3.83 -14.21 -13.39
N LEU A 384 2.84 -13.57 -12.77
CA LEU A 384 2.30 -13.96 -11.46
C LEU A 384 1.72 -15.37 -11.49
N MET A 385 1.03 -15.76 -12.58
CA MET A 385 0.61 -17.15 -12.82
C MET A 385 1.82 -18.09 -12.80
N GLN A 386 2.84 -17.86 -13.64
CA GLN A 386 4.07 -18.69 -13.70
C GLN A 386 4.82 -18.82 -12.36
N LEU A 387 4.69 -17.82 -11.48
CA LEU A 387 5.38 -17.77 -10.19
C LEU A 387 4.55 -18.36 -9.03
N SER A 388 3.21 -18.30 -9.11
CA SER A 388 2.29 -18.67 -8.01
C SER A 388 1.40 -19.89 -8.28
N SER A 389 1.37 -20.42 -9.51
CA SER A 389 0.63 -21.65 -9.87
C SER A 389 1.57 -22.78 -10.27
N GLU A 390 0.99 -23.96 -10.51
CA GLU A 390 1.69 -25.00 -11.26
C GLU A 390 1.81 -24.60 -12.74
N PRO A 391 2.90 -25.02 -13.42
CA PRO A 391 3.03 -24.85 -14.87
C PRO A 391 2.16 -25.86 -15.63
N ALA A 392 1.50 -25.39 -16.69
CA ALA A 392 0.62 -26.22 -17.53
C ALA A 392 1.34 -27.32 -18.33
N SER A 393 2.68 -27.23 -18.48
CA SER A 393 3.51 -28.31 -19.02
C SER A 393 4.12 -29.13 -17.90
N LYS A 394 3.97 -30.46 -17.97
CA LYS A 394 4.53 -31.41 -16.99
C LYS A 394 6.06 -31.42 -16.96
N ALA A 395 6.73 -31.00 -18.04
CA ALA A 395 8.19 -31.05 -18.14
C ALA A 395 8.92 -29.97 -17.32
N ASN A 396 8.23 -28.91 -16.90
CA ASN A 396 8.83 -27.82 -16.13
C ASN A 396 8.47 -27.92 -14.64
N PRO A 397 9.42 -27.73 -13.71
CA PRO A 397 9.14 -27.63 -12.28
C PRO A 397 8.41 -26.31 -11.95
N ALA A 398 7.61 -26.34 -10.88
CA ALA A 398 6.92 -25.19 -10.35
C ALA A 398 7.86 -24.26 -9.58
N LYS A 399 7.68 -22.94 -9.74
CA LYS A 399 8.55 -21.93 -9.11
C LYS A 399 8.10 -21.53 -7.71
N TRP A 400 6.80 -21.62 -7.42
CA TRP A 400 6.21 -21.20 -6.15
C TRP A 400 6.89 -21.76 -4.88
N PRO A 401 7.40 -23.01 -4.82
CA PRO A 401 8.00 -23.54 -3.58
C PRO A 401 9.30 -22.82 -3.17
N PHE A 402 10.00 -22.21 -4.13
CA PHE A 402 11.25 -21.48 -3.86
C PHE A 402 11.02 -20.04 -3.40
N ILE A 403 9.81 -19.50 -3.54
CA ILE A 403 9.51 -18.08 -3.35
C ILE A 403 8.91 -17.85 -1.97
N ARG A 404 9.55 -16.98 -1.19
CA ARG A 404 9.08 -16.53 0.13
C ARG A 404 7.98 -15.48 0.00
N LYS A 405 8.19 -14.48 -0.87
CA LYS A 405 7.20 -13.46 -1.22
C LYS A 405 7.44 -12.83 -2.59
N ILE A 406 6.36 -12.31 -3.19
CA ILE A 406 6.37 -11.52 -4.41
C ILE A 406 5.95 -10.09 -4.05
N ARG A 407 6.59 -9.10 -4.68
CA ARG A 407 6.24 -7.68 -4.63
C ARG A 407 5.84 -7.21 -6.02
N ILE A 408 4.66 -6.62 -6.13
CA ILE A 408 4.16 -5.99 -7.34
C ILE A 408 4.09 -4.50 -7.07
N PHE A 409 4.79 -3.69 -7.87
CA PHE A 409 4.58 -2.25 -7.88
C PHE A 409 3.59 -1.94 -9.00
N LEU A 410 2.56 -1.15 -8.70
CA LEU A 410 1.60 -0.62 -9.68
C LEU A 410 1.10 0.79 -9.32
N ASN A 411 0.68 1.55 -10.34
CA ASN A 411 -0.01 2.83 -10.16
C ASN A 411 -1.52 2.61 -9.90
N ALA A 412 -1.89 2.36 -8.64
CA ALA A 412 -3.27 2.20 -8.19
C ALA A 412 -3.64 3.26 -7.13
N HIS A 413 -4.85 3.84 -7.21
CA HIS A 413 -5.28 4.97 -6.36
C HIS A 413 -5.30 4.65 -4.87
N ILE A 414 -5.69 3.44 -4.48
CA ILE A 414 -5.63 2.99 -3.07
C ILE A 414 -4.17 2.95 -2.55
N LEU A 415 -3.22 2.51 -3.37
CA LEU A 415 -1.80 2.42 -2.98
C LEU A 415 -1.14 3.81 -2.96
N SER A 416 -1.57 4.74 -3.80
CA SER A 416 -1.04 6.12 -3.86
C SER A 416 -1.30 6.94 -2.59
N LYS A 417 -1.98 6.38 -1.59
CA LYS A 417 -2.19 6.96 -0.25
C LYS A 417 -1.21 6.39 0.80
N GLY A 418 -0.20 5.64 0.39
CA GLY A 418 0.80 5.06 1.29
C GLY A 418 0.38 3.71 1.89
N LEU A 419 -0.59 3.02 1.28
CA LEU A 419 -1.00 1.68 1.67
C LEU A 419 -0.16 0.62 0.95
N VAL A 420 0.14 -0.47 1.66
CA VAL A 420 0.56 -1.76 1.09
C VAL A 420 -0.56 -2.76 1.33
N LEU A 421 -1.03 -3.44 0.29
CA LEU A 421 -2.00 -4.55 0.44
C LEU A 421 -1.26 -5.88 0.32
N VAL A 422 -1.66 -6.90 1.10
CA VAL A 422 -0.97 -8.21 1.09
C VAL A 422 -1.98 -9.36 0.91
N ASP A 423 -1.82 -10.17 -0.14
CA ASP A 423 -2.54 -11.46 -0.29
C ASP A 423 -1.80 -12.55 0.51
N LEU A 424 -2.43 -13.06 1.57
CA LEU A 424 -1.88 -14.08 2.47
C LEU A 424 -2.60 -15.42 2.26
N PRO A 425 -1.90 -16.56 2.08
CA PRO A 425 -2.54 -17.87 2.08
C PRO A 425 -3.25 -18.14 3.42
N GLY A 426 -4.38 -18.85 3.41
CA GLY A 426 -5.20 -19.06 4.60
C GLY A 426 -4.50 -19.91 5.68
N LEU A 427 -4.72 -19.61 6.96
CA LEU A 427 -4.12 -20.34 8.09
C LEU A 427 -4.43 -21.85 8.11
N ARG A 428 -5.52 -22.26 7.45
CA ARG A 428 -5.92 -23.67 7.28
C ARG A 428 -5.13 -24.40 6.18
N ASP A 429 -4.05 -23.81 5.66
CA ASP A 429 -3.09 -24.51 4.82
C ASP A 429 -2.44 -25.66 5.58
N LEU A 430 -2.27 -26.78 4.87
CA LEU A 430 -1.79 -28.05 5.40
C LEU A 430 -0.29 -28.24 5.12
N ASN A 431 0.36 -27.25 4.49
CA ASN A 431 1.81 -27.05 4.53
C ASN A 431 2.15 -26.09 5.70
N SER A 432 2.79 -26.62 6.75
CA SER A 432 3.15 -25.83 7.94
C SER A 432 4.08 -24.66 7.64
N ALA A 433 4.99 -24.77 6.68
CA ALA A 433 5.85 -23.65 6.29
C ALA A 433 5.06 -22.48 5.68
N ARG A 434 3.99 -22.75 4.92
CA ARG A 434 3.10 -21.68 4.43
C ARG A 434 2.26 -21.08 5.55
N ARG A 435 1.81 -21.89 6.51
CA ARG A 435 1.10 -21.39 7.71
C ARG A 435 1.98 -20.48 8.57
N ALA A 436 3.19 -20.93 8.91
CA ALA A 436 4.14 -20.16 9.70
C ALA A 436 4.56 -18.84 9.02
N VAL A 437 4.64 -18.83 7.68
CA VAL A 437 4.83 -17.58 6.92
C VAL A 437 3.61 -16.67 7.05
N THR A 438 2.39 -17.15 6.81
CA THR A 438 1.17 -16.34 7.02
C THR A 438 1.08 -15.81 8.45
N GLU A 439 1.34 -16.65 9.45
CA GLU A 439 1.26 -16.30 10.88
C GLU A 439 2.19 -15.13 11.21
N ARG A 440 3.47 -15.22 10.81
CA ARG A 440 4.44 -14.13 10.99
C ARG A 440 4.01 -12.84 10.26
N PHE A 441 3.52 -12.94 9.02
CA PHE A 441 2.99 -11.77 8.31
C PHE A 441 1.78 -11.12 9.00
N LEU A 442 0.90 -11.90 9.63
CA LEU A 442 -0.23 -11.36 10.40
C LEU A 442 0.24 -10.60 11.64
N LEU A 443 1.37 -10.98 12.26
CA LEU A 443 1.98 -10.21 13.36
C LEU A 443 2.61 -8.89 12.91
N GLU A 444 2.95 -8.77 11.61
CA GLU A 444 3.57 -7.58 11.00
C GLU A 444 2.53 -6.61 10.38
N CYS A 445 1.23 -6.96 10.32
CA CYS A 445 0.19 -6.15 9.66
C CYS A 445 -0.43 -5.08 10.57
N ASP A 446 -0.60 -3.87 10.02
CA ASP A 446 -1.30 -2.75 10.66
C ASP A 446 -2.82 -2.91 10.72
N GLU A 447 -3.41 -3.65 9.77
CA GLU A 447 -4.83 -4.04 9.79
C GLU A 447 -4.99 -5.41 9.09
N ILE A 448 -5.90 -6.25 9.61
CA ILE A 448 -6.08 -7.64 9.14
C ILE A 448 -7.53 -7.86 8.73
N PHE A 449 -7.74 -8.28 7.48
CA PHE A 449 -9.05 -8.66 6.97
C PHE A 449 -9.16 -10.16 6.72
N VAL A 450 -10.11 -10.79 7.42
CA VAL A 450 -10.48 -12.18 7.18
C VAL A 450 -11.55 -12.26 6.11
N VAL A 451 -11.18 -12.77 4.94
CA VAL A 451 -12.06 -12.90 3.78
C VAL A 451 -12.74 -14.26 3.80
N CYS A 452 -14.08 -14.27 3.83
CA CYS A 452 -14.90 -15.48 3.85
C CYS A 452 -16.10 -15.37 2.89
N ASN A 453 -16.86 -16.44 2.72
CA ASN A 453 -18.11 -16.41 1.94
C ASN A 453 -19.29 -16.05 2.88
N ILE A 454 -20.08 -15.04 2.52
CA ILE A 454 -21.24 -14.58 3.31
C ILE A 454 -22.22 -15.69 3.70
N GLY A 455 -22.37 -16.73 2.86
CA GLY A 455 -23.24 -17.88 3.11
C GLY A 455 -22.73 -18.85 4.19
N ARG A 456 -21.47 -18.72 4.64
CA ARG A 456 -20.86 -19.57 5.69
C ARG A 456 -20.16 -18.79 6.80
N ALA A 457 -20.00 -17.47 6.69
CA ALA A 457 -19.18 -16.64 7.57
C ALA A 457 -19.34 -16.89 9.08
N ALA A 458 -20.57 -17.08 9.57
CA ALA A 458 -20.85 -17.33 10.99
C ALA A 458 -20.45 -18.74 11.50
N THR A 459 -20.12 -19.67 10.61
CA THR A 459 -19.64 -21.03 10.90
C THR A 459 -18.34 -21.34 10.16
N ASP A 460 -17.59 -20.30 9.80
CA ASP A 460 -16.35 -20.41 9.04
C ASP A 460 -15.16 -20.65 9.99
N ALA A 461 -14.57 -21.84 9.90
CA ALA A 461 -13.43 -22.23 10.74
C ALA A 461 -12.14 -21.46 10.41
N GLY A 462 -12.04 -20.85 9.21
CA GLY A 462 -10.94 -19.93 8.89
C GLY A 462 -11.08 -18.61 9.63
N VAL A 463 -12.31 -18.11 9.79
CA VAL A 463 -12.61 -16.95 10.64
C VAL A 463 -12.30 -17.26 12.11
N GLU A 464 -12.77 -18.39 12.65
CA GLU A 464 -12.47 -18.74 14.05
C GLU A 464 -10.95 -18.87 14.30
N ALA A 465 -10.20 -19.44 13.36
CA ALA A 465 -8.75 -19.58 13.48
C ALA A 465 -7.99 -18.24 13.53
N VAL A 466 -8.33 -17.27 12.66
CA VAL A 466 -7.65 -15.96 12.68
C VAL A 466 -8.03 -15.17 13.95
N PHE A 467 -9.28 -15.25 14.42
CA PHE A 467 -9.67 -14.59 15.67
C PHE A 467 -9.06 -15.23 16.92
N GLU A 468 -8.74 -16.53 16.89
CA GLU A 468 -7.98 -17.19 17.97
C GLU A 468 -6.51 -16.72 17.96
N LEU A 469 -5.86 -16.72 16.80
CA LEU A 469 -4.51 -16.17 16.63
C LEU A 469 -4.44 -14.72 17.10
N ALA A 470 -5.44 -13.90 16.73
CA ALA A 470 -5.54 -12.51 17.16
C ALA A 470 -5.67 -12.35 18.69
N ARG A 471 -6.43 -13.23 19.37
CA ARG A 471 -6.47 -13.26 20.84
C ARG A 471 -5.09 -13.56 21.43
N GLN A 472 -4.44 -14.62 20.95
CA GLN A 472 -3.15 -15.09 21.45
C GLN A 472 -2.03 -14.06 21.22
N ALA A 473 -2.05 -13.40 20.06
CA ALA A 473 -1.10 -12.35 19.67
C ALA A 473 -1.48 -10.91 20.09
N GLN A 474 -2.60 -10.74 20.82
CA GLN A 474 -3.11 -9.45 21.29
C GLN A 474 -3.26 -8.41 20.15
N LEU A 475 -3.83 -8.86 19.04
CA LEU A 475 -4.13 -8.04 17.85
C LEU A 475 -5.50 -7.38 18.02
N SER A 476 -5.56 -6.07 17.80
CA SER A 476 -6.71 -5.19 18.08
C SER A 476 -7.39 -4.66 16.81
N ASN A 477 -6.89 -5.10 15.66
CA ASN A 477 -6.98 -4.51 14.32
C ASN A 477 -7.38 -5.60 13.31
N VAL A 478 -8.53 -6.24 13.58
CA VAL A 478 -9.02 -7.41 12.83
C VAL A 478 -10.48 -7.22 12.43
N GLY A 479 -10.72 -7.19 11.13
CA GLY A 479 -12.05 -7.14 10.52
C GLY A 479 -12.39 -8.37 9.67
N ILE A 480 -13.66 -8.46 9.26
CA ILE A 480 -14.20 -9.55 8.42
C ILE A 480 -14.71 -8.97 7.10
N ILE A 481 -14.41 -9.62 5.97
CA ILE A 481 -14.97 -9.29 4.66
C ILE A 481 -15.74 -10.50 4.10
N CYS A 482 -17.07 -10.40 4.13
CA CYS A 482 -17.99 -11.39 3.60
C CYS A 482 -18.22 -11.18 2.10
N THR A 483 -17.59 -12.00 1.27
CA THR A 483 -17.75 -11.95 -0.19
C THR A 483 -19.04 -12.63 -0.67
N ARG A 484 -19.39 -12.38 -1.93
CA ARG A 484 -20.57 -12.94 -2.63
C ARG A 484 -21.90 -12.49 -2.01
N SER A 485 -21.97 -11.23 -1.55
CA SER A 485 -23.20 -10.66 -0.98
C SER A 485 -24.43 -10.81 -1.90
N ASP A 486 -24.21 -10.76 -3.22
CA ASP A 486 -25.23 -10.88 -4.27
C ASP A 486 -25.65 -12.32 -4.64
N ASP A 487 -25.01 -13.34 -4.07
CA ASP A 487 -25.29 -14.76 -4.32
C ASP A 487 -26.50 -15.23 -3.47
N ILE A 488 -27.69 -14.71 -3.80
CA ILE A 488 -28.95 -14.91 -3.07
C ILE A 488 -30.16 -14.98 -4.02
N GLN A 489 -31.01 -16.00 -3.85
CA GLN A 489 -32.25 -16.17 -4.61
C GLN A 489 -33.49 -15.78 -3.78
N ALA A 490 -34.47 -15.14 -4.41
CA ALA A 490 -35.69 -14.67 -3.73
C ALA A 490 -36.50 -15.82 -3.11
N ASP A 491 -36.69 -16.92 -3.84
CA ASP A 491 -37.44 -18.10 -3.37
C ASP A 491 -36.76 -18.86 -2.23
N GLU A 492 -35.45 -18.76 -2.09
CA GLU A 492 -34.69 -19.33 -0.96
C GLU A 492 -34.79 -18.40 0.24
N ALA A 493 -34.48 -17.12 0.05
CA ALA A 493 -34.58 -16.08 1.08
C ALA A 493 -35.98 -16.00 1.72
N LYS A 494 -37.04 -16.12 0.91
CA LYS A 494 -38.44 -16.15 1.37
C LYS A 494 -38.76 -17.35 2.28
N LYS A 495 -38.12 -18.50 2.08
CA LYS A 495 -38.31 -19.72 2.90
C LYS A 495 -37.48 -19.66 4.19
N ASP A 496 -36.23 -19.21 4.08
CA ASP A 496 -35.29 -19.16 5.20
C ASP A 496 -35.61 -18.01 6.16
N TRP A 497 -35.97 -16.84 5.63
CA TRP A 497 -36.26 -15.65 6.43
C TRP A 497 -37.72 -15.68 6.88
N LYS A 498 -37.96 -15.51 8.18
CA LYS A 498 -39.28 -15.64 8.80
C LYS A 498 -39.87 -14.27 9.17
N GLY A 499 -41.18 -14.24 9.38
CA GLY A 499 -41.88 -13.02 9.81
C GLY A 499 -41.92 -11.95 8.72
N GLN A 500 -41.63 -10.70 9.09
CA GLN A 500 -41.85 -9.53 8.23
C GLN A 500 -41.01 -9.56 6.94
N LYS A 501 -39.74 -9.99 7.01
CA LYS A 501 -38.84 -10.12 5.85
C LYS A 501 -39.42 -11.00 4.73
N SER A 502 -40.08 -12.11 5.10
CA SER A 502 -40.76 -13.01 4.14
C SER A 502 -41.95 -12.33 3.45
N LYS A 503 -42.73 -11.55 4.22
CA LYS A 503 -43.89 -10.80 3.70
C LYS A 503 -43.47 -9.68 2.76
N ASP A 504 -42.35 -9.02 3.02
CA ASP A 504 -41.87 -7.94 2.18
C ASP A 504 -41.25 -8.46 0.88
N ILE A 505 -40.52 -9.58 0.90
CA ILE A 505 -40.13 -10.31 -0.32
C ILE A 505 -41.38 -10.70 -1.12
N GLN A 506 -42.42 -11.24 -0.47
CA GLN A 506 -43.65 -11.63 -1.14
C GLN A 506 -44.32 -10.45 -1.86
N LYS A 507 -44.49 -9.30 -1.20
CA LYS A 507 -45.06 -8.10 -1.83
C LYS A 507 -44.29 -7.64 -3.07
N LEU A 508 -42.95 -7.68 -3.01
CA LEU A 508 -42.11 -7.31 -4.15
C LEU A 508 -42.26 -8.33 -5.29
N MET A 509 -42.29 -9.64 -4.97
CA MET A 509 -42.56 -10.68 -5.98
C MET A 509 -43.96 -10.54 -6.61
N ASP A 510 -44.97 -10.15 -5.82
CA ASP A 510 -46.33 -9.89 -6.32
C ASP A 510 -46.39 -8.65 -7.21
N ALA A 511 -45.66 -7.58 -6.88
CA ALA A 511 -45.53 -6.38 -7.73
C ALA A 511 -44.90 -6.74 -9.08
N VAL A 512 -43.73 -7.38 -9.08
CA VAL A 512 -43.03 -7.83 -10.30
C VAL A 512 -43.89 -8.79 -11.13
N PHE A 513 -44.78 -9.57 -10.51
CA PHE A 513 -45.72 -10.42 -11.24
C PHE A 513 -46.85 -9.61 -11.91
N VAL A 514 -47.39 -8.60 -11.25
CA VAL A 514 -48.37 -7.67 -11.84
C VAL A 514 -47.73 -6.87 -12.98
N ASP A 515 -46.59 -6.24 -12.74
CA ASP A 515 -45.94 -5.38 -13.73
C ASP A 515 -45.52 -6.17 -14.99
N LYS A 516 -45.11 -7.44 -14.82
CA LYS A 516 -44.86 -8.35 -15.95
C LYS A 516 -46.12 -8.73 -16.71
N ARG A 517 -47.23 -9.04 -16.02
CA ARG A 517 -48.49 -9.33 -16.69
C ARG A 517 -48.97 -8.11 -17.47
N ASP A 518 -48.90 -6.92 -16.89
CA ASP A 518 -49.31 -5.68 -17.58
C ASP A 518 -48.40 -5.39 -18.80
N VAL A 519 -47.12 -5.78 -18.76
CA VAL A 519 -46.21 -5.78 -19.91
C VAL A 519 -46.60 -6.83 -20.97
N ASP A 520 -46.95 -8.05 -20.57
CA ASP A 520 -47.39 -9.12 -21.47
C ASP A 520 -48.73 -8.77 -22.13
N ASP A 521 -49.68 -8.20 -21.37
CA ASP A 521 -50.98 -7.69 -21.83
C ASP A 521 -50.77 -6.59 -22.89
N ILE A 522 -49.90 -5.59 -22.66
CA ILE A 522 -49.55 -4.55 -23.65
C ILE A 522 -48.84 -5.17 -24.88
N THR A 523 -48.01 -6.19 -24.68
CA THR A 523 -47.30 -6.86 -25.79
C THR A 523 -48.27 -7.67 -26.66
N SER A 524 -49.32 -8.26 -26.07
CA SER A 524 -50.40 -8.94 -26.80
C SER A 524 -51.28 -7.93 -27.56
N GLU A 525 -51.69 -6.84 -26.91
CA GLU A 525 -52.45 -5.74 -27.53
C GLU A 525 -51.71 -5.21 -28.77
N LEU A 526 -50.38 -5.08 -28.70
CA LEU A 526 -49.57 -4.60 -29.81
C LEU A 526 -49.42 -5.62 -30.97
N ALA A 527 -49.45 -6.92 -30.67
CA ALA A 527 -49.38 -7.98 -31.67
C ALA A 527 -50.67 -8.08 -32.50
N ASP A 528 -51.83 -7.80 -31.93
CA ASP A 528 -53.09 -7.71 -32.69
C ASP A 528 -52.99 -6.61 -33.77
N TYR A 529 -52.48 -5.42 -33.40
CA TYR A 529 -52.16 -4.33 -34.33
C TYR A 529 -50.93 -4.58 -35.22
N GLU A 530 -50.28 -5.74 -35.18
CA GLU A 530 -49.30 -6.18 -36.20
C GLU A 530 -49.93 -7.00 -37.34
N SER A 531 -51.19 -7.41 -37.20
CA SER A 531 -51.90 -8.21 -38.22
C SER A 531 -52.63 -7.40 -39.30
N GLU A 532 -52.73 -6.07 -39.16
CA GLU A 532 -53.47 -5.19 -40.06
C GLU A 532 -52.58 -4.66 -41.20
N GLU A 533 -52.94 -4.97 -42.46
CA GLU A 533 -52.09 -4.68 -43.63
C GLU A 533 -52.11 -3.22 -44.11
N ASP A 534 -53.14 -2.42 -43.79
CA ASP A 534 -53.26 -1.00 -44.18
C ASP A 534 -53.95 -0.14 -43.09
N PRO A 535 -53.29 0.10 -41.94
CA PRO A 535 -53.87 0.81 -40.80
C PRO A 535 -54.03 2.31 -41.07
N SER A 536 -55.04 2.95 -40.47
CA SER A 536 -55.34 4.38 -40.58
C SER A 536 -54.28 5.29 -39.94
N GLU A 537 -54.37 6.61 -40.15
CA GLU A 537 -53.44 7.56 -39.49
C GLU A 537 -53.63 7.60 -37.96
N ASP A 538 -54.86 7.40 -37.48
CA ASP A 538 -55.16 7.32 -36.04
C ASP A 538 -54.62 6.02 -35.42
N GLU A 539 -54.77 4.87 -36.11
CA GLU A 539 -54.18 3.58 -35.68
C GLU A 539 -52.64 3.64 -35.63
N ARG A 540 -52.01 4.34 -36.58
CA ARG A 540 -50.54 4.52 -36.61
C ARG A 540 -50.04 5.35 -35.42
N ASP A 541 -50.74 6.42 -35.05
CA ASP A 541 -50.39 7.20 -33.85
C ASP A 541 -50.72 6.44 -32.57
N TYR A 542 -51.83 5.69 -32.53
CA TYR A 542 -52.17 4.81 -31.41
C TYR A 542 -51.09 3.74 -31.18
N LYS A 543 -50.65 3.05 -32.24
CA LYS A 543 -49.56 2.07 -32.18
C LYS A 543 -48.22 2.70 -31.78
N LEU A 544 -47.94 3.94 -32.20
CA LEU A 544 -46.75 4.68 -31.77
C LEU A 544 -46.80 5.04 -30.28
N ARG A 545 -47.98 5.38 -29.73
CA ARG A 545 -48.21 5.56 -28.29
C ARG A 545 -48.11 4.24 -27.54
N LEU A 546 -48.62 3.14 -28.12
CA LEU A 546 -48.59 1.82 -27.51
C LEU A 546 -47.15 1.29 -27.40
N HIS A 547 -46.31 1.42 -28.43
CA HIS A 547 -44.86 1.14 -28.32
C HIS A 547 -44.14 2.02 -27.30
N GLN A 548 -44.57 3.28 -27.10
CA GLN A 548 -44.01 4.12 -26.04
C GLN A 548 -44.40 3.59 -24.65
N ARG A 549 -45.69 3.25 -24.47
CA ARG A 549 -46.22 2.64 -23.23
C ARG A 549 -45.58 1.28 -22.95
N GLU A 550 -45.41 0.44 -23.96
CA GLU A 550 -44.71 -0.85 -23.93
C GLU A 550 -43.27 -0.68 -23.42
N ARG A 551 -42.53 0.32 -23.96
CA ARG A 551 -41.15 0.59 -23.55
C ARG A 551 -41.03 1.23 -22.17
N MET A 552 -42.00 2.04 -21.75
CA MET A 552 -42.08 2.55 -20.37
C MET A 552 -42.38 1.39 -19.40
N ALA A 553 -43.42 0.60 -19.66
CA ALA A 553 -43.79 -0.56 -18.86
C ALA A 553 -42.65 -1.59 -18.77
N LYS A 554 -41.96 -1.91 -19.87
CA LYS A 554 -40.78 -2.80 -19.87
C LYS A 554 -39.57 -2.20 -19.12
N SER A 555 -39.52 -0.89 -18.92
CA SER A 555 -38.50 -0.21 -18.10
C SER A 555 -38.91 -0.03 -16.63
N GLU A 556 -40.21 -0.11 -16.32
CA GLU A 556 -40.75 0.00 -14.96
C GLU A 556 -40.90 -1.39 -14.31
N ALA A 557 -41.30 -2.40 -15.10
CA ALA A 557 -41.43 -3.80 -14.72
C ALA A 557 -40.09 -4.54 -14.53
N ASP A 558 -38.94 -3.91 -14.87
CA ASP A 558 -37.64 -4.37 -14.37
C ASP A 558 -37.44 -3.92 -12.92
N GLU A 559 -38.32 -4.41 -12.04
CA GLU A 559 -38.19 -4.35 -10.59
C GLU A 559 -37.14 -5.35 -10.05
N THR A 560 -36.50 -6.15 -10.92
CA THR A 560 -35.43 -7.10 -10.56
C THR A 560 -34.32 -6.46 -9.70
N PRO A 561 -33.86 -5.21 -9.97
CA PRO A 561 -32.91 -4.51 -9.12
C PRO A 561 -33.49 -4.15 -7.74
N ARG A 562 -34.79 -3.84 -7.62
CA ARG A 562 -35.45 -3.51 -6.33
C ARG A 562 -35.49 -4.73 -5.41
N ILE A 563 -35.86 -5.91 -5.95
CA ILE A 563 -35.75 -7.18 -5.22
C ILE A 563 -34.29 -7.47 -4.84
N ARG A 564 -33.34 -7.39 -5.80
CA ARG A 564 -31.93 -7.72 -5.55
C ARG A 564 -31.30 -6.80 -4.51
N ASP A 565 -31.61 -5.50 -4.53
CA ASP A 565 -31.18 -4.52 -3.52
C ASP A 565 -31.75 -4.83 -2.13
N TYR A 566 -33.06 -5.07 -2.00
CA TYR A 566 -33.68 -5.44 -0.72
C TYR A 566 -33.06 -6.72 -0.14
N LEU A 567 -32.86 -7.74 -0.97
CA LEU A 567 -32.24 -9.01 -0.58
C LEU A 567 -30.79 -8.80 -0.11
N ILE A 568 -29.96 -8.09 -0.88
CA ILE A 568 -28.55 -7.85 -0.54
C ILE A 568 -28.45 -7.04 0.76
N ARG A 569 -29.17 -5.91 0.89
CA ARG A 569 -29.13 -5.08 2.12
C ARG A 569 -29.61 -5.86 3.34
N THR A 570 -30.71 -6.60 3.21
CA THR A 570 -31.29 -7.37 4.32
C THR A 570 -30.37 -8.52 4.75
N ARG A 571 -29.73 -9.21 3.80
CA ARG A 571 -28.72 -10.25 4.10
C ARG A 571 -27.51 -9.65 4.79
N ASN A 572 -26.92 -8.60 4.21
CA ASN A 572 -25.70 -7.96 4.71
C ASN A 572 -25.89 -7.47 6.15
N SER A 573 -26.98 -6.75 6.43
CA SER A 573 -27.30 -6.29 7.79
C SER A 573 -27.51 -7.44 8.79
N THR A 574 -28.14 -8.53 8.36
CA THR A 574 -28.36 -9.71 9.23
C THR A 574 -27.06 -10.45 9.55
N ILE A 575 -26.11 -10.51 8.60
CA ILE A 575 -24.81 -11.17 8.78
C ILE A 575 -23.83 -10.27 9.54
N ASP A 576 -23.78 -8.97 9.26
CA ASP A 576 -23.02 -7.97 10.03
C ASP A 576 -23.36 -8.05 11.52
N GLN A 577 -24.66 -7.96 11.87
CA GLN A 577 -25.10 -8.07 13.25
C GLN A 577 -24.69 -9.42 13.87
N LYS A 578 -24.95 -10.55 13.17
CA LYS A 578 -24.61 -11.88 13.70
C LYS A 578 -23.10 -12.05 13.95
N LEU A 579 -22.25 -11.52 13.07
CA LEU A 579 -20.79 -11.59 13.24
C LEU A 579 -20.31 -10.66 14.36
N ARG A 580 -20.87 -9.46 14.51
CA ARG A 580 -20.64 -8.61 15.68
C ARG A 580 -21.01 -9.34 16.96
N ASP A 581 -22.19 -9.93 17.04
CA ASP A 581 -22.65 -10.58 18.26
C ASP A 581 -21.88 -11.88 18.58
N GLN A 582 -21.15 -12.45 17.61
CA GLN A 582 -20.31 -13.65 17.77
C GLN A 582 -18.82 -13.35 18.04
N TYR A 583 -18.28 -12.22 17.56
CA TYR A 583 -16.83 -11.93 17.58
C TYR A 583 -16.44 -10.62 18.29
N ARG A 584 -17.39 -9.73 18.64
CA ARG A 584 -17.09 -8.44 19.31
C ARG A 584 -16.32 -8.59 20.61
N GLU A 585 -16.67 -9.59 21.43
CA GLU A 585 -15.99 -9.90 22.69
C GLU A 585 -14.57 -10.50 22.51
N LYS A 586 -14.24 -10.96 21.29
CA LYS A 586 -12.90 -11.47 20.94
C LYS A 586 -11.94 -10.39 20.43
N VAL A 587 -12.43 -9.17 20.19
CA VAL A 587 -11.61 -8.02 19.74
C VAL A 587 -11.26 -7.15 20.93
N SER A 588 -9.97 -6.89 21.18
CA SER A 588 -9.49 -6.17 22.37
C SER A 588 -10.09 -4.77 22.56
N ASN A 589 -10.48 -4.12 21.47
CA ASN A 589 -11.07 -2.77 21.46
C ASN A 589 -12.60 -2.76 21.30
N GLY A 590 -13.25 -3.92 21.19
CA GLY A 590 -14.70 -4.07 21.01
C GLY A 590 -15.29 -3.57 19.68
N ASP A 591 -14.53 -2.88 18.83
CA ASP A 591 -15.02 -2.31 17.57
C ASP A 591 -14.71 -3.21 16.36
N LEU A 592 -15.41 -4.34 16.26
CA LEU A 592 -15.30 -5.25 15.12
C LEU A 592 -15.74 -4.55 13.81
N ARG A 593 -14.90 -4.56 12.78
CA ARG A 593 -15.28 -4.17 11.41
C ARG A 593 -15.80 -5.39 10.64
N VAL A 594 -16.94 -5.24 9.98
CA VAL A 594 -17.50 -6.24 9.05
C VAL A 594 -17.95 -5.52 7.79
N PHE A 595 -17.54 -6.04 6.63
CA PHE A 595 -17.94 -5.56 5.32
C PHE A 595 -18.56 -6.69 4.50
N CYS A 596 -19.60 -6.41 3.72
CA CYS A 596 -20.23 -7.39 2.83
C CYS A 596 -20.06 -6.92 1.37
N VAL A 597 -19.43 -7.73 0.52
CA VAL A 597 -18.94 -7.29 -0.79
C VAL A 597 -19.33 -8.21 -1.95
N SER A 598 -19.59 -7.60 -3.10
CA SER A 598 -19.81 -8.30 -4.37
C SER A 598 -18.86 -7.78 -5.44
N ASN A 599 -17.87 -8.59 -5.77
CA ASN A 599 -17.00 -8.36 -6.93
C ASN A 599 -17.79 -8.41 -8.24
N LYS A 600 -18.87 -9.21 -8.30
CA LYS A 600 -19.71 -9.34 -9.50
C LYS A 600 -20.47 -8.04 -9.77
N ASN A 601 -21.22 -7.53 -8.78
CA ASN A 601 -21.97 -6.27 -8.88
C ASN A 601 -21.04 -5.04 -9.07
N TYR A 602 -19.77 -5.13 -8.64
CA TYR A 602 -18.75 -4.12 -8.97
C TYR A 602 -18.41 -4.15 -10.47
N TRP A 603 -17.94 -5.29 -11.00
CA TRP A 603 -17.48 -5.38 -12.39
C TRP A 603 -18.62 -5.34 -13.43
N GLU A 604 -19.82 -5.81 -13.11
CA GLU A 604 -21.01 -5.72 -13.99
C GLU A 604 -21.43 -4.26 -14.26
N ASN A 605 -21.18 -3.35 -13.33
CA ASN A 605 -21.56 -1.93 -13.45
C ASN A 605 -20.36 -0.97 -13.54
N ARG A 606 -19.12 -1.48 -13.53
CA ARG A 606 -17.88 -0.66 -13.50
C ARG A 606 -17.72 0.27 -14.70
N THR A 607 -18.21 -0.13 -15.86
CA THR A 607 -18.09 0.61 -17.14
C THR A 607 -19.31 1.49 -17.46
N GLU A 608 -20.37 1.43 -16.67
CA GLU A 608 -21.60 2.19 -16.91
C GLU A 608 -21.40 3.70 -16.63
N PRO A 609 -22.22 4.59 -17.23
CA PRO A 609 -22.22 6.02 -16.92
C PRO A 609 -22.39 6.26 -15.42
N ARG A 610 -21.63 7.20 -14.85
CA ARG A 610 -21.48 7.41 -13.39
C ARG A 610 -22.80 7.33 -12.60
N ASP A 611 -23.84 8.03 -13.05
CA ASP A 611 -25.11 8.14 -12.33
C ASP A 611 -25.91 6.82 -12.29
N ALA A 612 -25.75 5.97 -13.32
CA ALA A 612 -26.32 4.61 -13.35
C ALA A 612 -25.43 3.60 -12.60
N ALA A 613 -24.11 3.76 -12.67
CA ALA A 613 -23.15 2.90 -11.98
C ALA A 613 -23.21 3.05 -10.45
N LEU A 614 -23.27 4.29 -9.94
CA LEU A 614 -23.01 4.59 -8.53
C LEU A 614 -23.89 3.83 -7.52
N PRO A 615 -25.21 3.63 -7.70
CA PRO A 615 -26.02 2.84 -6.78
C PRO A 615 -25.57 1.38 -6.70
N HIS A 616 -25.16 0.79 -7.83
CA HIS A 616 -24.64 -0.58 -7.89
C HIS A 616 -23.24 -0.68 -7.28
N LEU A 617 -22.36 0.29 -7.56
CA LEU A 617 -21.03 0.36 -6.97
C LEU A 617 -21.09 0.55 -5.44
N GLN A 618 -22.05 1.31 -4.92
CA GLN A 618 -22.33 1.39 -3.48
C GLN A 618 -22.85 0.05 -2.92
N LEU A 619 -23.84 -0.57 -3.56
CA LEU A 619 -24.39 -1.88 -3.17
C LEU A 619 -23.34 -3.01 -3.24
N SER A 620 -22.29 -2.85 -4.05
CA SER A 620 -21.16 -3.78 -4.14
C SER A 620 -20.28 -3.82 -2.88
N GLY A 621 -20.33 -2.79 -2.02
CA GLY A 621 -19.51 -2.67 -0.81
C GLY A 621 -18.02 -2.36 -1.03
N ILE A 622 -17.50 -2.47 -2.26
CA ILE A 622 -16.07 -2.25 -2.57
C ILE A 622 -15.61 -0.83 -2.23
N LEU A 623 -16.46 0.17 -2.51
CA LEU A 623 -16.21 1.59 -2.22
C LEU A 623 -15.99 1.84 -0.72
N GLU A 624 -16.82 1.25 0.14
CA GLU A 624 -16.70 1.42 1.60
C GLU A 624 -15.45 0.71 2.17
N VAL A 625 -15.05 -0.44 1.61
CA VAL A 625 -13.77 -1.08 1.98
C VAL A 625 -12.58 -0.22 1.54
N ARG A 626 -12.58 0.31 0.32
CA ARG A 626 -11.52 1.20 -0.18
C ARG A 626 -11.42 2.48 0.66
N LYS A 627 -12.55 3.12 0.95
CA LYS A 627 -12.67 4.29 1.84
C LYS A 627 -12.15 4.00 3.23
N TYR A 628 -12.53 2.87 3.83
CA TYR A 628 -12.00 2.48 5.13
C TYR A 628 -10.48 2.26 5.11
N CYS A 629 -9.94 1.55 4.11
CA CYS A 629 -8.48 1.37 3.99
C CYS A 629 -7.75 2.72 3.91
N ILE A 630 -8.25 3.67 3.12
CA ILE A 630 -7.67 5.03 3.00
C ILE A 630 -7.74 5.81 4.33
N SER A 631 -8.69 5.51 5.23
CA SER A 631 -8.75 6.14 6.56
C SER A 631 -7.66 5.65 7.52
N ILE A 632 -7.07 4.46 7.31
CA ILE A 632 -6.03 3.88 8.18
C ILE A 632 -4.72 4.70 8.09
N VAL A 633 -4.36 5.16 6.89
CA VAL A 633 -3.15 5.95 6.64
C VAL A 633 -3.29 7.42 7.04
N ALA A 634 -4.51 7.95 7.07
CA ALA A 634 -4.79 9.39 7.20
C ALA A 634 -4.09 10.08 8.39
N ASN A 635 -4.07 9.46 9.58
CA ASN A 635 -3.38 10.03 10.75
C ASN A 635 -1.86 10.10 10.55
N SER A 636 -1.25 9.08 9.95
CA SER A 636 0.19 9.09 9.62
C SER A 636 0.52 10.12 8.55
N GLN A 637 -0.34 10.26 7.53
CA GLN A 637 -0.19 11.26 6.49
C GLN A 637 -0.38 12.69 7.03
N ARG A 638 -1.29 12.90 7.99
CA ARG A 638 -1.45 14.20 8.68
C ARG A 638 -0.17 14.57 9.41
N ARG A 639 0.39 13.68 10.26
CA ARG A 639 1.63 13.96 11.00
C ARG A 639 2.79 14.28 10.06
N LEU A 640 2.98 13.48 9.01
CA LEU A 640 4.04 13.70 8.02
C LEU A 640 3.86 15.01 7.24
N ALA A 641 2.64 15.34 6.79
CA ALA A 641 2.36 16.61 6.10
C ALA A 641 2.48 17.83 7.02
N THR A 642 2.01 17.74 8.27
CA THR A 642 2.18 18.81 9.28
C THR A 642 3.67 19.04 9.58
N ARG A 643 4.47 17.97 9.74
CA ARG A 643 5.92 18.06 9.91
C ARG A 643 6.62 18.70 8.70
N TYR A 644 6.26 18.28 7.48
CA TYR A 644 6.77 18.88 6.25
C TYR A 644 6.49 20.40 6.19
N MET A 645 5.28 20.82 6.55
CA MET A 645 4.89 22.24 6.57
C MET A 645 5.53 23.05 7.72
N ARG A 646 5.62 22.47 8.92
CA ARG A 646 6.08 23.14 10.16
C ARG A 646 7.60 23.14 10.33
N ASP A 647 8.28 22.09 9.87
CA ASP A 647 9.68 21.82 10.20
C ASP A 647 10.58 21.78 8.95
N GLU A 648 10.18 21.07 7.89
CA GLU A 648 11.03 20.90 6.68
C GLU A 648 11.09 22.18 5.82
N ILE A 649 9.95 22.81 5.53
CA ILE A 649 9.91 24.05 4.75
C ILE A 649 10.63 25.21 5.47
N PRO A 650 10.39 25.49 6.77
CA PRO A 650 11.10 26.55 7.47
C PRO A 650 12.61 26.29 7.60
N ALA A 651 13.04 25.03 7.76
CA ALA A 651 14.45 24.66 7.75
C ALA A 651 15.16 25.05 6.43
N LEU A 652 14.49 24.92 5.28
CA LEU A 652 15.03 25.41 4.00
C LEU A 652 15.03 26.94 3.95
N PHE A 653 13.91 27.60 4.28
CA PHE A 653 13.84 29.07 4.21
C PHE A 653 14.89 29.75 5.09
N ALA A 654 15.16 29.23 6.29
CA ALA A 654 16.17 29.78 7.18
C ALA A 654 17.61 29.59 6.65
N GLN A 655 17.92 28.45 5.99
CA GLN A 655 19.21 28.27 5.30
C GLN A 655 19.39 29.24 4.11
N VAL A 656 18.33 29.51 3.33
CA VAL A 656 18.40 30.51 2.24
C VAL A 656 18.50 31.94 2.79
N GLU A 657 17.85 32.24 3.91
CA GLU A 657 17.97 33.52 4.60
C GLU A 657 19.41 33.76 5.09
N LEU A 658 20.05 32.73 5.69
CA LEU A 658 21.47 32.78 6.03
C LEU A 658 22.37 33.01 4.81
N TRP A 659 22.08 32.38 3.66
CA TRP A 659 22.81 32.64 2.41
C TRP A 659 22.67 34.11 1.96
N VAL A 660 21.47 34.69 2.01
CA VAL A 660 21.21 36.10 1.66
C VAL A 660 21.95 37.07 2.60
N GLN A 661 22.07 36.74 3.89
CA GLN A 661 22.79 37.56 4.87
C GLN A 661 24.32 37.40 4.78
N SER A 662 24.83 36.24 4.33
CA SER A 662 26.29 36.01 4.20
C SER A 662 26.99 37.06 3.32
N GLY A 663 26.35 37.45 2.20
CA GLY A 663 26.81 38.52 1.30
C GLY A 663 26.36 39.93 1.68
N ALA A 664 25.84 40.16 2.90
CA ALA A 664 25.46 41.51 3.34
C ALA A 664 26.67 42.40 3.71
N GLY A 665 27.83 41.81 4.01
CA GLY A 665 29.12 42.50 3.87
C GLY A 665 29.44 43.60 4.90
N THR A 666 29.09 43.45 6.18
CA THR A 666 29.26 44.49 7.22
C THR A 666 30.15 44.12 8.42
N ALA A 667 30.61 42.87 8.53
CA ALA A 667 31.38 42.39 9.69
C ALA A 667 32.90 42.59 9.55
N ASP A 668 33.48 43.41 10.44
CA ASP A 668 34.92 43.55 10.65
C ASP A 668 35.57 42.23 11.10
N ALA A 669 36.89 42.09 10.90
CA ALA A 669 37.65 40.86 11.16
C ALA A 669 37.51 40.37 12.61
N GLU A 670 37.53 41.29 13.59
CA GLU A 670 37.32 40.96 15.00
C GLU A 670 35.92 40.39 15.26
N ARG A 671 34.89 40.88 14.55
CA ARG A 671 33.51 40.36 14.65
C ARG A 671 33.36 38.99 13.99
N LYS A 672 33.94 38.78 12.80
CA LYS A 672 33.93 37.47 12.13
C LYS A 672 34.58 36.39 13.00
N GLU A 673 35.66 36.73 13.69
CA GLU A 673 36.35 35.83 14.63
C GLU A 673 35.53 35.55 15.91
N VAL A 674 34.78 36.53 16.44
CA VAL A 674 33.82 36.28 17.54
C VAL A 674 32.70 35.32 17.09
N VAL A 675 32.07 35.59 15.94
CA VAL A 675 31.05 34.70 15.35
C VAL A 675 31.63 33.28 15.23
N ARG A 676 32.83 33.14 14.66
CA ARG A 676 33.49 31.84 14.49
C ARG A 676 33.59 31.05 15.79
N ARG A 677 34.11 31.66 16.87
CA ARG A 677 34.26 30.96 18.17
C ARG A 677 32.91 30.52 18.74
N THR A 678 31.90 31.39 18.71
CA THR A 678 30.56 31.06 19.20
C THR A 678 29.97 29.84 18.47
N LEU A 679 30.17 29.75 17.15
CA LEU A 679 29.71 28.63 16.33
C LEU A 679 30.56 27.36 16.49
N ASP A 680 31.89 27.47 16.56
CA ASP A 680 32.82 26.36 16.83
C ASP A 680 32.55 25.75 18.23
N GLU A 681 32.21 26.56 19.24
CA GLU A 681 31.80 26.10 20.59
C GLU A 681 30.43 25.39 20.57
N LEU A 682 29.45 25.95 19.86
CA LEU A 682 28.12 25.35 19.69
C LEU A 682 28.21 23.98 18.99
N GLU A 683 28.92 23.88 17.86
CA GLU A 683 29.06 22.62 17.14
C GLU A 683 29.83 21.59 17.99
N SER A 684 30.85 22.03 18.74
CA SER A 684 31.61 21.17 19.66
C SER A 684 30.75 20.64 20.80
N ARG A 685 29.87 21.48 21.38
CA ARG A 685 28.95 21.05 22.43
C ARG A 685 27.86 20.13 21.91
N LEU A 686 27.23 20.44 20.78
CA LEU A 686 26.25 19.56 20.13
C LEU A 686 26.85 18.17 19.81
N LYS A 687 28.07 18.13 19.26
CA LYS A 687 28.81 16.87 19.05
C LYS A 687 29.04 16.11 20.35
N ARG A 688 29.51 16.79 21.41
CA ARG A 688 29.79 16.17 22.71
C ARG A 688 28.52 15.61 23.35
N ASP A 689 27.47 16.42 23.45
CA ASP A 689 26.28 16.09 24.24
C ASP A 689 25.38 15.08 23.51
N LEU A 690 25.44 14.98 22.17
CA LEU A 690 24.70 13.96 21.38
C LEU A 690 25.50 12.68 21.03
N LYS A 691 26.83 12.73 20.92
CA LYS A 691 27.66 11.56 20.53
C LYS A 691 28.61 11.02 21.61
N SER A 692 28.72 11.64 22.79
CA SER A 692 29.52 11.08 23.89
C SER A 692 29.03 9.69 24.30
N ASN A 693 29.95 8.85 24.78
CA ASN A 693 29.62 7.58 25.46
C ASN A 693 28.83 7.80 26.78
N SER A 694 28.68 9.05 27.23
CA SER A 694 27.82 9.47 28.36
C SER A 694 26.48 10.09 27.94
N SER A 695 26.23 10.31 26.64
CA SER A 695 24.98 10.91 26.14
C SER A 695 23.81 9.95 26.36
N VAL A 696 22.64 10.47 26.75
CA VAL A 696 21.40 9.68 26.84
C VAL A 696 21.05 9.11 25.46
N VAL A 697 21.15 9.95 24.42
CA VAL A 697 20.81 9.62 23.02
C VAL A 697 21.70 8.51 22.44
N ASN A 698 22.97 8.46 22.85
CA ASN A 698 23.93 7.44 22.41
C ASN A 698 23.97 6.19 23.34
N ASN A 699 23.14 6.14 24.39
CA ASN A 699 23.03 5.02 25.32
C ASN A 699 21.65 4.33 25.31
N VAL A 700 20.70 4.74 24.48
CA VAL A 700 19.33 4.17 24.37
C VAL A 700 19.36 2.63 24.35
N ALA A 701 20.17 2.01 23.49
CA ALA A 701 20.31 0.54 23.44
C ALA A 701 20.80 -0.09 24.75
N LYS A 702 21.71 0.59 25.47
CA LYS A 702 22.30 0.11 26.72
C LYS A 702 21.27 0.20 27.85
N SER A 703 20.58 1.34 27.93
CA SER A 703 19.52 1.60 28.90
C SER A 703 18.36 0.60 28.74
N ILE A 704 17.85 0.40 27.52
CA ILE A 704 16.76 -0.56 27.24
C ILE A 704 17.14 -1.98 27.68
N LYS A 705 18.37 -2.41 27.40
CA LYS A 705 18.86 -3.73 27.84
C LYS A 705 18.98 -3.83 29.36
N GLN A 706 19.35 -2.76 30.05
CA GLN A 706 19.46 -2.75 31.50
C GLN A 706 18.08 -2.87 32.18
N ASP A 707 17.08 -2.12 31.71
CA ASP A 707 15.72 -2.23 32.23
C ASP A 707 15.13 -3.61 31.99
N PHE A 708 15.34 -4.20 30.80
CA PHE A 708 14.90 -5.57 30.55
C PHE A 708 15.58 -6.56 31.49
N LEU A 709 16.85 -6.36 31.84
CA LEU A 709 17.55 -7.22 32.80
C LEU A 709 16.89 -7.13 34.18
N GLU A 710 16.81 -5.93 34.75
CA GLU A 710 16.33 -5.68 36.12
C GLU A 710 14.82 -5.94 36.30
N GLN A 711 14.01 -5.56 35.31
CA GLN A 711 12.55 -5.62 35.38
C GLN A 711 11.99 -6.96 34.91
N VAL A 712 12.61 -7.65 33.93
CA VAL A 712 12.04 -8.85 33.29
C VAL A 712 12.94 -10.08 33.43
N TYR A 713 14.20 -10.02 32.97
CA TYR A 713 15.08 -11.18 32.89
C TYR A 713 15.48 -11.73 34.27
N GLU A 714 15.63 -10.86 35.27
CA GLU A 714 15.93 -11.25 36.65
C GLU A 714 14.70 -11.71 37.45
N LYS A 715 13.48 -11.57 36.90
CA LYS A 715 12.23 -12.10 37.51
C LYS A 715 11.92 -13.54 37.10
N ARG A 716 12.94 -14.31 36.70
CA ARG A 716 12.76 -15.66 36.14
C ARG A 716 12.66 -16.74 37.22
N CYS A 717 11.49 -17.36 37.35
CA CYS A 717 11.20 -18.45 38.29
C CYS A 717 11.33 -19.80 37.57
N ILE A 718 12.56 -20.10 37.09
CA ILE A 718 12.82 -21.22 36.15
C ILE A 718 12.36 -22.57 36.70
N TYR A 719 12.52 -22.81 38.01
CA TYR A 719 12.10 -24.05 38.65
C TYR A 719 10.57 -24.16 38.65
N GLU A 720 9.90 -23.12 39.12
CA GLU A 720 8.44 -23.03 39.26
C GLU A 720 7.72 -23.09 37.92
N TRP A 721 8.31 -22.53 36.86
CA TRP A 721 7.79 -22.63 35.50
C TRP A 721 7.97 -24.05 34.92
N SER A 722 9.09 -24.71 35.22
CA SER A 722 9.35 -26.09 34.81
C SER A 722 8.40 -27.07 35.52
N GLU A 723 8.17 -26.88 36.82
CA GLU A 723 7.19 -27.64 37.61
C GLU A 723 5.77 -27.46 37.05
N SER A 724 5.34 -26.21 36.80
CA SER A 724 4.05 -25.89 36.18
C SER A 724 3.88 -26.50 34.77
N ALA A 725 4.94 -26.54 33.95
CA ALA A 725 4.90 -27.17 32.63
C ALA A 725 4.81 -28.70 32.72
N MET A 726 5.50 -29.31 33.67
CA MET A 726 5.42 -30.74 33.94
C MET A 726 4.04 -31.15 34.46
N GLU A 727 3.42 -30.37 35.35
CA GLU A 727 2.05 -30.61 35.84
C GLU A 727 1.04 -30.65 34.69
N ALA A 728 1.09 -29.69 33.76
CA ALA A 728 0.25 -29.68 32.56
C ALA A 728 0.49 -30.94 31.68
N GLY A 729 1.76 -31.31 31.45
CA GLY A 729 2.12 -32.54 30.73
C GLY A 729 1.57 -33.81 31.39
N TYR A 730 1.55 -33.88 32.73
CA TYR A 730 0.94 -34.99 33.48
C TYR A 730 -0.59 -34.99 33.39
N GLU A 731 -1.27 -33.82 33.41
CA GLU A 731 -2.72 -33.76 33.20
C GLU A 731 -3.09 -34.30 31.81
N TRP A 732 -2.46 -33.80 30.74
CA TRP A 732 -2.70 -34.29 29.39
C TRP A 732 -2.37 -35.78 29.26
N SER A 733 -1.37 -36.28 29.98
CA SER A 733 -1.01 -37.71 29.98
C SER A 733 -2.14 -38.63 30.49
N GLY A 734 -3.05 -38.10 31.31
CA GLY A 734 -4.29 -38.79 31.73
C GLY A 734 -5.35 -38.89 30.62
N TRP A 735 -5.22 -38.15 29.52
CA TRP A 735 -6.21 -38.16 28.44
C TRP A 735 -6.14 -39.44 27.59
N HIS A 736 -7.29 -39.81 27.02
CA HIS A 736 -7.43 -40.95 26.13
C HIS A 736 -6.53 -40.83 24.89
N HIS A 737 -5.84 -41.93 24.53
CA HIS A 737 -4.79 -41.96 23.51
C HIS A 737 -5.18 -41.30 22.16
N ALA A 738 -6.41 -41.51 21.69
CA ALA A 738 -6.91 -40.91 20.46
C ALA A 738 -6.98 -39.37 20.55
N SER A 739 -7.39 -38.83 21.71
CA SER A 739 -7.39 -37.38 21.96
C SER A 739 -5.96 -36.84 22.04
N TYR A 740 -5.10 -37.49 22.84
CA TYR A 740 -3.69 -37.09 23.01
C TYR A 740 -2.95 -37.05 21.67
N SER A 741 -3.15 -38.07 20.82
CA SER A 741 -2.59 -38.11 19.48
C SER A 741 -3.16 -37.01 18.57
N ALA A 742 -4.45 -36.68 18.67
CA ALA A 742 -5.03 -35.59 17.87
C ALA A 742 -4.43 -34.21 18.23
N PHE A 743 -4.16 -33.95 19.50
CA PHE A 743 -3.43 -32.74 19.93
C PHE A 743 -1.98 -32.73 19.43
N CYS A 744 -1.26 -33.86 19.48
CA CYS A 744 0.08 -33.97 18.89
C CYS A 744 0.09 -33.65 17.38
N ARG A 745 -0.87 -34.19 16.61
CA ARG A 745 -1.03 -33.96 15.16
C ARG A 745 -1.29 -32.49 14.79
N GLN A 746 -1.74 -31.70 15.77
CA GLN A 746 -2.15 -30.29 15.62
C GLN A 746 -1.29 -29.36 16.49
N TYR A 747 -0.03 -29.76 16.77
CA TYR A 747 0.99 -28.96 17.45
C TYR A 747 0.53 -28.36 18.81
N GLY A 748 -0.30 -29.11 19.54
CA GLY A 748 -0.81 -28.74 20.86
C GLY A 748 -2.08 -27.88 20.86
N ASN A 749 -2.50 -27.30 19.74
CA ASN A 749 -3.66 -26.39 19.64
C ASN A 749 -4.82 -27.07 18.91
N TYR A 750 -5.76 -27.66 19.65
CA TYR A 750 -6.88 -28.40 19.06
C TYR A 750 -8.15 -28.42 19.91
N ARG A 751 -9.20 -29.04 19.37
CA ARG A 751 -10.47 -29.27 20.06
C ARG A 751 -10.96 -30.70 19.86
N THR A 752 -11.20 -31.42 20.96
CA THR A 752 -11.86 -32.74 20.95
C THR A 752 -13.21 -32.69 21.67
N GLY A 753 -14.08 -33.65 21.40
CA GLY A 753 -15.38 -33.76 22.09
C GLY A 753 -15.27 -34.17 23.56
N ALA A 754 -14.12 -34.71 23.99
CA ALA A 754 -13.91 -35.21 25.35
C ALA A 754 -13.11 -34.25 26.25
N ALA A 755 -12.06 -33.62 25.72
CA ALA A 755 -11.24 -32.65 26.46
C ALA A 755 -11.67 -31.18 26.23
N GLY A 756 -12.52 -30.89 25.25
CA GLY A 756 -12.82 -29.50 24.88
C GLY A 756 -11.71 -28.91 24.01
N LYS A 757 -11.51 -27.58 24.08
CA LYS A 757 -10.48 -26.83 23.32
C LYS A 757 -9.33 -26.46 24.25
N HIS A 758 -8.11 -26.78 23.86
CA HIS A 758 -6.88 -26.56 24.62
C HIS A 758 -5.76 -26.05 23.71
N ASN A 759 -4.78 -25.39 24.30
CA ASN A 759 -3.51 -25.06 23.66
C ASN A 759 -2.34 -25.40 24.59
N TRP A 760 -1.77 -26.58 24.40
CA TRP A 760 -0.66 -27.10 25.21
C TRP A 760 0.56 -26.17 25.26
N ASN A 761 0.81 -25.36 24.22
CA ASN A 761 1.91 -24.40 24.23
C ASN A 761 1.62 -23.15 25.08
N GLU A 762 0.34 -22.79 25.24
CA GLU A 762 -0.12 -21.68 26.07
C GLU A 762 -0.23 -22.13 27.54
N GLU A 763 -0.71 -23.36 27.76
CA GLU A 763 -0.79 -24.03 29.07
C GLU A 763 0.61 -24.29 29.67
N ALA A 764 1.55 -24.85 28.89
CA ALA A 764 2.90 -25.13 29.38
C ALA A 764 3.70 -23.88 29.78
N ILE A 765 3.36 -22.69 29.26
CA ILE A 765 4.02 -21.43 29.62
C ILE A 765 3.19 -20.57 30.57
N ASP A 766 2.04 -21.04 31.09
CA ASP A 766 1.16 -20.20 31.93
C ASP A 766 1.91 -19.61 33.14
N GLY A 767 2.73 -20.41 33.83
CA GLY A 767 3.58 -19.92 34.92
C GLY A 767 4.52 -18.78 34.49
N MET A 768 5.20 -18.93 33.35
CA MET A 768 6.08 -17.88 32.79
C MET A 768 5.29 -16.64 32.36
N VAL A 769 4.14 -16.81 31.71
CA VAL A 769 3.31 -15.70 31.23
C VAL A 769 2.66 -14.97 32.40
N ARG A 770 2.14 -15.67 33.41
CA ARG A 770 1.58 -15.09 34.63
C ARG A 770 2.58 -14.19 35.34
N ASP A 771 3.81 -14.66 35.49
CA ASP A 771 4.85 -13.95 36.22
C ASP A 771 5.47 -12.80 35.39
N LEU A 772 5.68 -12.98 34.08
CA LEU A 772 6.34 -11.97 33.23
C LEU A 772 5.40 -10.97 32.54
N LYS A 773 4.11 -11.28 32.34
CA LYS A 773 3.19 -10.42 31.59
C LYS A 773 3.03 -9.02 32.18
N ARG A 774 2.99 -8.89 33.51
CA ARG A 774 2.93 -7.56 34.16
C ARG A 774 4.27 -6.82 34.07
N PRO A 775 5.42 -7.39 34.47
CA PRO A 775 6.74 -6.79 34.26
C PRO A 775 7.02 -6.39 32.80
N TRP A 776 6.54 -7.15 31.81
CA TRP A 776 6.70 -6.82 30.40
C TRP A 776 5.90 -5.57 29.98
N ILE A 777 4.70 -5.37 30.54
CA ILE A 777 3.90 -4.17 30.32
C ILE A 777 4.59 -2.96 30.99
N ASP A 778 5.07 -3.11 32.22
CA ASP A 778 5.75 -2.05 32.95
C ASP A 778 7.09 -1.66 32.28
N PHE A 779 7.85 -2.65 31.79
CA PHE A 779 9.04 -2.45 30.97
C PHE A 779 8.75 -1.63 29.71
N ARG A 780 7.68 -1.95 28.96
CA ARG A 780 7.28 -1.15 27.78
C ARG A 780 6.90 0.29 28.18
N GLY A 781 6.35 0.50 29.37
CA GLY A 781 6.14 1.84 29.95
C GLY A 781 7.44 2.59 30.25
N SER A 782 8.45 1.91 30.79
CA SER A 782 9.78 2.51 31.04
C SER A 782 10.52 2.88 29.75
N VAL A 783 10.30 2.15 28.65
CA VAL A 783 10.81 2.51 27.32
C VAL A 783 10.20 3.82 26.82
N SER A 784 8.88 4.00 26.90
CA SER A 784 8.25 5.30 26.54
C SER A 784 8.49 6.42 27.55
N THR A 785 8.91 6.11 28.78
CA THR A 785 9.42 7.15 29.70
C THR A 785 10.77 7.71 29.19
N ARG A 786 11.61 6.83 28.61
CA ARG A 786 12.94 7.20 28.08
C ARG A 786 12.92 7.86 26.71
N GLU A 787 11.85 7.63 25.95
CA GLU A 787 11.48 8.43 24.78
C GLU A 787 11.40 9.90 25.20
N ALA A 788 10.55 10.22 26.18
CA ALA A 788 10.43 11.56 26.75
C ALA A 788 11.72 12.08 27.42
N ASP A 789 12.51 11.23 28.11
CA ASP A 789 13.83 11.65 28.65
C ASP A 789 14.81 12.07 27.53
N VAL A 790 14.79 11.38 26.38
CA VAL A 790 15.64 11.70 25.22
C VAL A 790 15.16 12.95 24.51
N GLU A 791 13.85 13.11 24.32
CA GLU A 791 13.24 14.31 23.73
C GLU A 791 13.56 15.54 24.58
N LYS A 792 13.26 15.48 25.89
CA LYS A 792 13.54 16.55 26.85
C LYS A 792 15.03 16.92 26.92
N HIS A 793 15.95 15.95 26.78
CA HIS A 793 17.38 16.25 26.74
C HIS A 793 17.81 17.00 25.46
N ILE A 794 17.11 16.77 24.34
CA ILE A 794 17.32 17.51 23.09
C ILE A 794 16.66 18.90 23.16
N GLU A 795 15.53 19.05 23.84
CA GLU A 795 14.92 20.34 24.17
C GLU A 795 15.82 21.19 25.08
N GLU A 796 16.34 20.65 26.19
CA GLU A 796 17.30 21.33 27.06
C GLU A 796 18.59 21.77 26.32
N LEU A 797 19.02 20.98 25.33
CA LEU A 797 20.15 21.31 24.46
C LEU A 797 19.77 22.37 23.39
N THR A 798 18.49 22.44 23.02
CA THR A 798 17.92 23.47 22.13
C THR A 798 17.87 24.81 22.85
N ASP A 799 17.27 24.87 24.03
CA ASP A 799 17.19 26.09 24.86
C ASP A 799 18.58 26.66 25.13
N TRP A 800 19.54 25.82 25.54
CA TRP A 800 20.93 26.28 25.70
C TRP A 800 21.55 26.82 24.40
N SER A 801 21.27 26.19 23.25
CA SER A 801 21.80 26.64 21.96
C SER A 801 21.24 28.02 21.58
N ILE A 802 19.97 28.28 21.89
CA ILE A 802 19.31 29.58 21.70
C ILE A 802 19.94 30.63 22.63
N GLU A 803 20.06 30.35 23.94
CA GLU A 803 20.68 31.27 24.90
C GLU A 803 22.14 31.62 24.53
N HIS A 804 22.93 30.62 24.11
CA HIS A 804 24.32 30.79 23.70
C HIS A 804 24.46 31.65 22.44
N LEU A 805 23.54 31.53 21.48
CA LEU A 805 23.53 32.39 20.29
C LEU A 805 23.03 33.81 20.57
N ILE A 806 21.98 33.98 21.37
CA ILE A 806 21.49 35.31 21.75
C ILE A 806 22.56 36.09 22.52
N SER A 807 23.28 35.43 23.44
CA SER A 807 24.35 36.05 24.22
C SER A 807 25.67 36.21 23.45
N GLY A 808 26.05 35.23 22.63
CA GLY A 808 27.30 35.23 21.86
C GLY A 808 27.26 36.03 20.54
N LEU A 809 26.07 36.42 20.06
CA LEU A 809 25.84 37.18 18.82
C LEU A 809 24.97 38.43 19.02
N SER A 810 24.93 39.02 20.23
CA SER A 810 24.11 40.20 20.58
C SER A 810 24.24 41.36 19.59
N ASP A 811 25.44 41.53 19.05
CA ASP A 811 25.83 42.65 18.19
C ASP A 811 25.58 42.37 16.69
N VAL A 812 25.03 41.18 16.35
CA VAL A 812 24.86 40.68 14.97
C VAL A 812 23.45 40.09 14.77
N SER A 813 22.43 40.87 15.17
CA SER A 813 21.01 40.49 15.10
C SER A 813 20.53 39.99 13.72
N GLU A 814 21.16 40.47 12.64
CA GLU A 814 20.83 40.09 11.25
C GLU A 814 21.16 38.62 10.92
N ILE A 815 22.04 37.98 11.70
CA ILE A 815 22.46 36.57 11.51
C ILE A 815 21.92 35.67 12.63
N SER A 816 21.76 36.18 13.86
CA SER A 816 21.33 35.37 15.01
C SER A 816 19.88 34.89 14.88
N GLU A 817 18.93 35.73 14.46
CA GLU A 817 17.53 35.31 14.26
C GLU A 817 17.38 34.19 13.21
N PRO A 818 17.91 34.30 11.96
CA PRO A 818 17.81 33.21 10.98
C PRO A 818 18.57 31.93 11.41
N LEU A 819 19.67 32.05 12.15
CA LEU A 819 20.41 30.89 12.66
C LEU A 819 19.64 30.15 13.76
N ILE A 820 18.97 30.88 14.66
CA ILE A 820 18.10 30.30 15.68
C ILE A 820 16.90 29.59 15.03
N ASP A 821 16.21 30.24 14.09
CA ASP A 821 15.13 29.63 13.31
C ASP A 821 15.60 28.35 12.59
N ALA A 822 16.81 28.36 11.99
CA ALA A 822 17.38 27.22 11.29
C ALA A 822 17.72 26.05 12.23
N LEU A 823 18.31 26.32 13.40
CA LEU A 823 18.67 25.30 14.39
C LEU A 823 17.43 24.66 15.01
N VAL A 824 16.47 25.46 15.47
CA VAL A 824 15.20 24.97 16.03
C VAL A 824 14.47 24.09 15.02
N SER A 825 14.45 24.48 13.74
CA SER A 825 13.87 23.67 12.67
C SER A 825 14.63 22.33 12.49
N GLN A 826 15.97 22.33 12.48
CA GLN A 826 16.76 21.08 12.42
C GLN A 826 16.57 20.20 13.67
N GLN A 827 16.34 20.80 14.85
CA GLN A 827 16.11 20.08 16.11
C GLN A 827 14.71 19.42 16.12
N ALA A 828 13.67 20.11 15.64
CA ALA A 828 12.36 19.50 15.38
C ALA A 828 12.45 18.33 14.37
N LEU A 829 13.29 18.47 13.33
CA LEU A 829 13.54 17.40 12.36
C LEU A 829 14.33 16.22 12.95
N LEU A 830 15.14 16.42 14.00
CA LEU A 830 15.77 15.33 14.75
C LEU A 830 14.75 14.64 15.69
N LEU A 831 14.00 15.42 16.47
CA LEU A 831 13.00 14.91 17.42
C LEU A 831 11.99 13.98 16.73
N GLY A 832 11.32 14.42 15.66
CA GLY A 832 10.37 13.56 14.94
C GLY A 832 11.01 12.36 14.21
N LYS A 833 12.34 12.28 14.08
CA LYS A 833 13.06 11.09 13.58
C LYS A 833 13.32 10.10 14.73
N ILE A 834 13.45 10.61 15.95
CA ILE A 834 13.56 9.82 17.17
C ILE A 834 12.18 9.25 17.56
N GLU A 835 11.11 10.05 17.51
CA GLU A 835 9.70 9.60 17.62
C GLU A 835 9.45 8.39 16.69
N GLU A 836 9.78 8.51 15.40
CA GLU A 836 9.62 7.42 14.42
C GLU A 836 10.43 6.16 14.79
N ALA A 837 11.64 6.32 15.35
CA ALA A 837 12.46 5.20 15.81
C ALA A 837 11.89 4.52 17.06
N TYR A 838 11.25 5.28 17.95
CA TYR A 838 10.57 4.76 19.14
C TYR A 838 9.20 4.13 18.82
N GLU A 839 8.44 4.64 17.85
CA GLU A 839 7.24 3.95 17.33
C GLU A 839 7.60 2.57 16.73
N GLN A 840 8.67 2.52 15.93
CA GLN A 840 9.18 1.27 15.35
C GLN A 840 9.68 0.32 16.45
N LEU A 841 10.33 0.84 17.50
CA LEU A 841 10.72 0.07 18.69
C LEU A 841 9.48 -0.47 19.43
N GLY A 842 8.49 0.38 19.73
CA GLY A 842 7.27 0.02 20.47
C GLY A 842 6.43 -1.05 19.76
N SER A 843 6.45 -1.01 18.42
CA SER A 843 5.87 -2.02 17.52
C SER A 843 6.68 -3.32 17.55
N SER A 844 7.99 -3.24 17.37
CA SER A 844 8.90 -4.41 17.42
C SER A 844 8.86 -5.12 18.79
N LEU A 845 8.72 -4.35 19.88
CA LEU A 845 8.49 -4.88 21.22
C LEU A 845 7.11 -5.54 21.36
N LYS A 846 6.05 -5.05 20.69
CA LYS A 846 4.77 -5.77 20.69
C LYS A 846 4.94 -7.17 20.09
N THR A 847 5.57 -7.26 18.91
CA THR A 847 5.80 -8.53 18.21
C THR A 847 6.73 -9.46 18.99
N LEU A 848 7.83 -8.94 19.56
CA LEU A 848 8.74 -9.72 20.41
C LEU A 848 8.05 -10.25 21.68
N GLY A 849 7.17 -9.43 22.29
CA GLY A 849 6.36 -9.84 23.44
C GLY A 849 5.41 -11.00 23.10
N THR A 850 4.75 -10.93 21.94
CA THR A 850 3.94 -12.04 21.41
C THR A 850 4.78 -13.29 21.15
N TYR A 851 5.95 -13.13 20.51
CA TYR A 851 6.87 -14.22 20.19
C TYR A 851 7.39 -14.95 21.45
N ALA A 852 7.55 -14.25 22.58
CA ALA A 852 8.04 -14.82 23.83
C ALA A 852 6.94 -15.28 24.81
N LEU A 853 5.76 -14.65 24.81
CA LEU A 853 4.73 -14.80 25.86
C LEU A 853 3.37 -15.29 25.31
N SER A 854 3.36 -16.05 24.21
CA SER A 854 2.15 -16.68 23.66
C SER A 854 2.40 -18.11 23.18
N GLY A 855 1.33 -18.92 23.13
CA GLY A 855 1.38 -20.32 22.69
C GLY A 855 1.12 -20.55 21.19
N ILE A 856 1.41 -19.57 20.31
CA ILE A 856 1.21 -19.72 18.86
C ILE A 856 2.27 -20.65 18.23
N GLU A 857 2.01 -21.22 17.04
CA GLU A 857 2.92 -22.20 16.39
C GLU A 857 4.31 -21.59 16.10
N THR A 858 4.35 -20.28 15.85
CA THR A 858 5.58 -19.51 15.60
C THR A 858 6.16 -18.78 16.82
N SER A 859 5.74 -19.09 18.05
CA SER A 859 6.38 -18.54 19.26
C SER A 859 7.67 -19.28 19.62
N LEU A 860 8.46 -18.75 20.56
CA LEU A 860 9.62 -19.46 21.13
C LEU A 860 9.24 -20.84 21.68
N MET A 861 8.05 -20.98 22.28
CA MET A 861 7.56 -22.29 22.76
C MET A 861 7.09 -23.18 21.61
N GLY A 862 6.41 -22.61 20.61
CA GLY A 862 6.03 -23.33 19.40
C GLY A 862 7.24 -23.91 18.66
N GLU A 863 8.29 -23.10 18.45
CA GLU A 863 9.54 -23.52 17.80
C GLU A 863 10.36 -24.53 18.62
N TYR A 864 10.25 -24.52 19.95
CA TYR A 864 10.83 -25.56 20.80
C TYR A 864 10.03 -26.87 20.71
N MET A 865 8.71 -26.81 20.88
CA MET A 865 7.80 -27.96 20.94
C MET A 865 7.53 -28.62 19.58
N ASP A 866 7.78 -27.91 18.48
CA ASP A 866 7.71 -28.42 17.11
C ASP A 866 8.43 -29.78 16.93
N LYS A 867 9.65 -29.92 17.47
CA LYS A 867 10.42 -31.17 17.39
C LYS A 867 9.78 -32.31 18.19
N PRO A 868 9.42 -32.14 19.49
CA PRO A 868 8.58 -33.08 20.23
C PRO A 868 7.29 -33.48 19.49
N TYR A 869 6.50 -32.53 18.98
CA TYR A 869 5.27 -32.85 18.24
C TYR A 869 5.56 -33.68 16.99
N ARG A 870 6.57 -33.31 16.20
CA ARG A 870 6.98 -34.09 15.02
C ARG A 870 7.47 -35.49 15.38
N ALA A 871 8.14 -35.68 16.52
CA ALA A 871 8.50 -37.01 17.00
C ALA A 871 7.25 -37.82 17.42
N CYS A 872 6.32 -37.23 18.17
CA CYS A 872 5.03 -37.85 18.50
C CYS A 872 4.20 -38.24 17.27
N ASN A 873 4.26 -37.42 16.21
CA ASN A 873 3.57 -37.62 14.94
C ASN A 873 4.29 -38.61 14.00
N ARG A 874 5.45 -39.15 14.41
CA ARG A 874 6.10 -40.31 13.76
C ARG A 874 5.86 -41.62 14.50
N GLU A 875 5.35 -41.58 15.73
CA GLU A 875 5.06 -42.78 16.52
C GLU A 875 3.83 -43.53 16.01
N SER A 876 3.89 -44.87 15.99
CA SER A 876 2.83 -45.76 15.50
C SER A 876 2.79 -47.10 16.26
N GLY A 877 1.74 -47.90 15.99
CA GLY A 877 1.64 -49.26 16.50
C GLY A 877 1.52 -49.38 18.02
N ALA A 878 1.82 -50.57 18.54
CA ALA A 878 1.67 -50.88 19.97
C ALA A 878 2.60 -50.02 20.85
N GLY A 879 2.07 -49.49 21.96
CA GLY A 879 2.81 -48.65 22.90
C GLY A 879 3.08 -47.21 22.43
N SER A 880 2.59 -46.81 21.26
CA SER A 880 2.75 -45.43 20.73
C SER A 880 2.24 -44.35 21.67
N ASP A 881 1.10 -44.54 22.36
CA ASP A 881 0.59 -43.60 23.38
C ASP A 881 1.62 -43.31 24.46
N SER A 882 2.22 -44.36 25.03
CA SER A 882 3.24 -44.24 26.09
C SER A 882 4.52 -43.58 25.59
N ARG A 883 4.92 -43.81 24.33
CA ARG A 883 6.09 -43.16 23.73
C ARG A 883 5.83 -41.68 23.41
N ARG A 884 4.65 -41.34 22.85
CA ARG A 884 4.20 -39.95 22.64
C ARG A 884 4.19 -39.16 23.95
N LYS A 885 3.63 -39.74 25.03
CA LYS A 885 3.62 -39.12 26.37
C LYS A 885 5.04 -38.96 26.95
N ALA A 886 5.92 -39.96 26.77
CA ALA A 886 7.32 -39.84 27.19
C ALA A 886 8.09 -38.77 26.42
N ILE A 887 7.81 -38.57 25.12
CA ILE A 887 8.44 -37.53 24.28
C ILE A 887 8.02 -36.13 24.74
N ILE A 888 6.72 -35.86 24.93
CA ILE A 888 6.23 -34.55 25.38
C ILE A 888 6.71 -34.26 26.81
N ASN A 889 6.49 -35.20 27.75
CA ASN A 889 6.87 -34.98 29.15
C ASN A 889 8.39 -34.85 29.31
N GLY A 890 9.19 -35.59 28.52
CA GLY A 890 10.65 -35.45 28.49
C GLY A 890 11.15 -34.15 27.84
N ALA A 891 10.35 -33.50 26.99
CA ALA A 891 10.67 -32.19 26.43
C ALA A 891 10.36 -31.03 27.40
N LEU A 892 9.29 -31.18 28.19
CA LEU A 892 8.86 -30.24 29.23
C LEU A 892 9.69 -30.36 30.52
N ALA A 893 10.09 -31.58 30.89
CA ALA A 893 10.99 -31.86 32.02
C ALA A 893 12.48 -31.67 31.67
N ASN A 894 12.80 -30.77 30.72
CA ASN A 894 14.17 -30.39 30.41
C ASN A 894 14.55 -29.14 31.22
N ASP A 895 15.49 -29.27 32.16
CA ASP A 895 15.96 -28.19 33.03
C ASP A 895 16.40 -26.92 32.26
N ASP A 896 16.90 -27.09 31.03
CA ASP A 896 17.34 -25.98 30.18
C ASP A 896 16.19 -25.27 29.42
N LEU A 897 14.96 -25.82 29.35
CA LEU A 897 13.84 -25.28 28.54
C LEU A 897 13.61 -23.78 28.80
N PHE A 898 13.22 -23.41 30.01
CA PHE A 898 12.91 -22.01 30.33
C PHE A 898 14.16 -21.12 30.37
N SER A 899 15.33 -21.69 30.64
CA SER A 899 16.62 -21.00 30.55
C SER A 899 16.93 -20.58 29.10
N ASP A 900 16.66 -21.47 28.15
CA ASP A 900 16.83 -21.27 26.71
C ASP A 900 15.78 -20.29 26.15
N LEU A 901 14.50 -20.42 26.53
CA LEU A 901 13.44 -19.47 26.18
C LEU A 901 13.80 -18.05 26.62
N MET A 902 14.20 -17.86 27.89
CA MET A 902 14.58 -16.54 28.40
C MET A 902 15.86 -16.01 27.76
N ARG A 903 16.85 -16.86 27.49
CA ARG A 903 18.08 -16.47 26.77
C ARG A 903 17.75 -15.95 25.38
N ASP A 904 16.80 -16.57 24.68
CA ASP A 904 16.52 -16.26 23.28
C ASP A 904 15.53 -15.08 23.15
N PHE A 905 14.65 -14.87 24.13
CA PHE A 905 13.93 -13.60 24.33
C PHE A 905 14.91 -12.43 24.56
N ASN A 906 15.94 -12.62 25.39
CA ASN A 906 17.01 -11.64 25.63
C ASN A 906 17.85 -11.37 24.37
N LYS A 907 18.13 -12.37 23.53
CA LYS A 907 18.75 -12.17 22.19
C LYS A 907 17.86 -11.30 21.30
N GLY A 908 16.57 -11.60 21.21
CA GLY A 908 15.60 -10.84 20.40
C GLY A 908 15.54 -9.36 20.81
N LEU A 909 15.46 -9.08 22.11
CA LEU A 909 15.48 -7.71 22.61
C LEU A 909 16.80 -7.00 22.30
N ARG A 910 17.94 -7.69 22.45
CA ARG A 910 19.27 -7.11 22.16
C ARG A 910 19.42 -6.72 20.69
N LEU A 911 18.82 -7.48 19.77
CA LEU A 911 18.76 -7.17 18.34
C LEU A 911 17.93 -5.91 18.11
N VAL A 912 16.65 -5.91 18.53
CA VAL A 912 15.73 -4.76 18.34
C VAL A 912 16.31 -3.47 18.95
N ALA A 913 16.86 -3.55 20.17
CA ALA A 913 17.47 -2.40 20.83
C ALA A 913 18.72 -1.87 20.11
N ASN A 914 19.52 -2.73 19.46
CA ASN A 914 20.64 -2.29 18.62
C ASN A 914 20.15 -1.58 17.36
N GLU A 915 19.17 -2.15 16.65
CA GLU A 915 18.63 -1.58 15.41
C GLU A 915 18.03 -0.17 15.65
N THR A 916 17.34 0.05 16.77
CA THR A 916 16.86 1.38 17.16
C THR A 916 18.03 2.35 17.43
N GLN A 917 19.09 1.91 18.13
CA GLN A 917 20.26 2.76 18.37
C GLN A 917 21.04 3.08 17.10
N GLU A 918 21.19 2.14 16.17
CA GLU A 918 21.83 2.37 14.88
C GLU A 918 21.05 3.42 14.05
N LYS A 919 19.71 3.34 14.06
CA LYS A 919 18.84 4.38 13.47
C LYS A 919 19.04 5.75 14.16
N ILE A 920 18.97 5.81 15.49
CA ILE A 920 19.17 7.07 16.25
C ILE A 920 20.56 7.66 16.01
N THR A 921 21.62 6.86 16.04
CA THR A 921 23.00 7.30 15.79
C THR A 921 23.19 7.76 14.33
N MET A 922 22.51 7.15 13.35
CA MET A 922 22.44 7.64 11.97
C MET A 922 21.70 8.97 11.87
N PHE A 923 20.57 9.14 12.57
CA PHE A 923 19.79 10.38 12.57
C PHE A 923 20.54 11.54 13.24
N VAL A 924 21.18 11.32 14.40
CA VAL A 924 22.10 12.27 15.05
C VAL A 924 23.31 12.57 14.15
N GLY A 925 23.79 11.57 13.40
CA GLY A 925 24.83 11.74 12.38
C GLY A 925 24.41 12.71 11.27
N SER A 926 23.21 12.52 10.72
CA SER A 926 22.60 13.39 9.70
C SER A 926 22.32 14.80 10.23
N TYR A 927 21.75 14.93 11.44
CA TYR A 927 21.50 16.22 12.08
C TYR A 927 22.79 17.04 12.25
N LEU A 928 23.85 16.44 12.80
CA LEU A 928 25.12 17.14 12.99
C LEU A 928 25.81 17.50 11.66
N ALA A 929 25.57 16.75 10.59
CA ALA A 929 26.03 17.11 9.25
C ALA A 929 25.23 18.30 8.66
N SER A 930 23.89 18.31 8.82
CA SER A 930 23.05 19.45 8.42
C SER A 930 23.42 20.73 9.18
N VAL A 931 23.62 20.64 10.50
CA VAL A 931 24.06 21.77 11.32
C VAL A 931 25.45 22.24 10.90
N HIS A 932 26.44 21.36 10.73
CA HIS A 932 27.75 21.77 10.23
C HIS A 932 27.66 22.49 8.88
N GLY A 933 26.88 21.96 7.92
CA GLY A 933 26.65 22.59 6.63
C GLY A 933 26.03 23.98 6.75
N MET A 934 24.99 24.14 7.58
CA MET A 934 24.36 25.43 7.90
C MET A 934 25.37 26.44 8.48
N LEU A 935 26.25 26.01 9.40
CA LEU A 935 27.31 26.87 9.95
C LEU A 935 28.34 27.25 8.88
N GLN A 936 28.65 26.37 7.91
CA GLN A 936 29.52 26.72 6.79
C GLN A 936 28.91 27.78 5.84
N ILE A 937 27.57 27.92 5.75
CA ILE A 937 26.93 29.02 4.98
C ILE A 937 27.37 30.39 5.54
N ILE A 938 27.56 30.49 6.85
CA ILE A 938 27.99 31.71 7.55
C ILE A 938 29.51 31.88 7.51
N LEU A 939 30.26 30.78 7.66
CA LEU A 939 31.72 30.80 7.86
C LEU A 939 32.54 30.73 6.56
N SER A 940 31.93 30.39 5.42
CA SER A 940 32.63 30.22 4.15
C SER A 940 32.75 31.54 3.37
N GLU A 941 33.98 32.01 3.17
CA GLU A 941 34.25 33.18 2.31
C GLU A 941 33.79 32.96 0.86
N ASN A 942 33.79 31.71 0.38
CA ASN A 942 33.27 31.36 -0.94
C ASN A 942 31.76 31.64 -1.05
N VAL A 943 30.98 31.51 0.03
CA VAL A 943 29.52 31.71 0.04
C VAL A 943 29.17 33.21 0.14
N ALA A 944 29.97 33.99 0.86
CA ALA A 944 29.93 35.45 0.78
C ALA A 944 30.23 35.92 -0.66
N LEU A 945 31.29 35.39 -1.30
CA LEU A 945 31.61 35.70 -2.70
C LEU A 945 30.54 35.20 -3.69
N GLU A 946 29.90 34.05 -3.44
CA GLU A 946 28.79 33.51 -4.25
C GLU A 946 27.57 34.43 -4.23
N SER A 947 27.26 35.00 -3.06
CA SER A 947 26.10 35.86 -2.84
C SER A 947 26.37 37.35 -3.14
N GLU A 948 27.64 37.79 -3.15
CA GLU A 948 28.06 39.10 -3.66
C GLU A 948 28.14 39.17 -5.20
N GLN A 949 28.28 38.05 -5.90
CA GLN A 949 28.43 37.99 -7.37
C GLN A 949 27.22 38.52 -8.17
N ASP A 950 26.00 38.31 -7.69
CA ASP A 950 24.79 38.94 -8.25
C ASP A 950 23.91 39.52 -7.13
N PRO A 951 24.13 40.80 -6.76
CA PRO A 951 23.34 41.48 -5.74
C PRO A 951 21.86 41.62 -6.13
N ALA A 952 21.54 41.66 -7.43
CA ALA A 952 20.16 41.76 -7.89
C ALA A 952 19.42 40.42 -7.73
N PHE A 953 20.10 39.29 -7.96
CA PHE A 953 19.59 37.96 -7.60
C PHE A 953 19.44 37.81 -6.08
N ARG A 954 20.44 38.24 -5.29
CA ARG A 954 20.36 38.20 -3.83
C ARG A 954 19.15 38.99 -3.28
N SER A 955 18.83 40.17 -3.83
CA SER A 955 17.61 40.91 -3.47
C SER A 955 16.34 40.12 -3.81
N ARG A 956 16.22 39.59 -5.04
CA ARG A 956 15.08 38.75 -5.46
C ARG A 956 14.89 37.53 -4.55
N VAL A 957 15.98 36.87 -4.15
CA VAL A 957 15.95 35.71 -3.24
C VAL A 957 15.52 36.15 -1.84
N GLY A 958 16.07 37.23 -1.29
CA GLY A 958 15.69 37.75 0.03
C GLY A 958 14.23 38.18 0.14
N GLU A 959 13.73 38.91 -0.86
CA GLU A 959 12.31 39.29 -0.97
C GLU A 959 11.41 38.04 -1.06
N ALA A 960 11.77 37.07 -1.90
CA ALA A 960 11.03 35.83 -2.05
C ALA A 960 11.01 34.97 -0.77
N VAL A 961 12.14 34.81 -0.08
CA VAL A 961 12.21 34.10 1.21
C VAL A 961 11.31 34.78 2.22
N LYS A 962 11.42 36.11 2.38
CA LYS A 962 10.65 36.85 3.38
C LYS A 962 9.15 36.78 3.16
N ALA A 963 8.70 36.88 1.89
CA ALA A 963 7.29 36.71 1.54
C ALA A 963 6.78 35.27 1.79
N LYS A 964 7.56 34.25 1.38
CA LYS A 964 7.18 32.84 1.54
C LYS A 964 7.23 32.36 2.99
N LYS A 965 8.16 32.89 3.80
CA LYS A 965 8.28 32.65 5.25
C LYS A 965 7.06 33.20 6.01
N THR A 966 6.45 34.29 5.54
CA THR A 966 5.14 34.76 6.03
C THR A 966 4.02 33.82 5.58
N ARG A 967 3.93 33.48 4.28
CA ARG A 967 2.83 32.62 3.78
C ARG A 967 2.83 31.21 4.38
N ILE A 968 4.00 30.60 4.68
CA ILE A 968 4.01 29.29 5.36
C ILE A 968 3.53 29.39 6.82
N ARG A 969 3.79 30.49 7.53
CA ARG A 969 3.24 30.71 8.88
C ARG A 969 1.71 30.81 8.85
N GLU A 970 1.14 31.52 7.87
CA GLU A 970 -0.31 31.56 7.65
C GLU A 970 -0.88 30.16 7.39
N ILE A 971 -0.24 29.36 6.53
CA ILE A 971 -0.62 27.98 6.21
C ILE A 971 -0.57 27.07 7.45
N ILE A 972 0.43 27.24 8.33
CA ILE A 972 0.53 26.49 9.59
C ILE A 972 -0.63 26.88 10.53
N THR A 973 -1.00 28.16 10.61
CA THR A 973 -2.19 28.58 11.39
C THR A 973 -3.50 28.08 10.78
N GLU A 974 -3.67 28.10 9.44
CA GLU A 974 -4.82 27.51 8.71
C GLU A 974 -5.00 25.99 8.94
N VAL A 975 -4.03 25.31 9.58
CA VAL A 975 -3.97 23.86 9.81
C VAL A 975 -4.00 23.46 11.30
N SER A 976 -3.81 24.45 12.19
CA SER A 976 -3.74 24.24 13.64
C SER A 976 -5.10 24.37 14.35
N ASP A 977 -6.02 25.12 13.74
CA ASP A 977 -7.44 25.22 14.11
C ASP A 977 -8.31 24.08 13.50
#